data_AF-A0A6I9YWE4-F1
#
_entry.id   AF-A0A6I9YWE4-F1
#
_cell.length_a   1.000
_cell.length_b   1.000
_cell.length_c   1.000
_cell.angle_alpha   90.00
_cell.angle_beta   90.00
_cell.angle_gamma   90.00
#
_symmetry.space_group_name_H-M   'P 1'
#
loop_
_entity.id
_entity.type
_entity.pdbx_description
1 polymer ?
#
loop_
_entity_poly.entity_id
_entity_poly.type
_entity_poly.pdbx_seq_one_letter_code
_entity_poly.pdbx_strand_id
1 'polypeptide(L)'
;MYCLLLLILLFCGEGKSQDNVFTINKVSLQAFPQNEVRNGDSLILNCSVDISKNEHFRLNYTFSFFKNGDLLFTNMVEQDSAQYTISQARFSSSGYYECSLSVEEKKKSSAPLTIKVEGIVKPILSVQKTEVMEGENVLLRCEVPEEKPPFYFTFYKTAQSANGVEHERRRTSQYENFVDLEFPIDAGDRILYFECAVQMNSMTGSQTSERSNRTIVTVTQPFRVPEITINPPQNITEGDKICITCSTVMNILLHQDQTEIILQKNKTILNSTKGRENLMYCKVVKMEDNGNYICKVEHGSISKINKKELVVAELFSKPMLVVNKTKWDENSIVEIHCQVNGSMLISLSLIKDNKILVNSSIYRTKLRVSDSGSYMCRAEINNISKESDPVFLHVYAPVSLPVLSQPFSQVAVREKFFVLQCYSSFGTLPITYSLYRGNINIRQIVIEENVPANFTVKASSIHESGQYRCHANNGHSLSHQSKTLNVTIIAPVANITFERKPQENIEDGNELLFFCSVESGSFPIEFHIFKENDGKSLRQFMENKKRTVIWHRDSFTSQDEGSYFCRADNQAKSFVESQKILVKVVMASWKKGLIVTTILLIFLAAIITIIWLNCRLKAKAKTISTELAVSKRGTN
;
A
#
# COMPACT_ATOMS: atom_id res chain seq x y z
N MET A 1 43.84 125.73 -72.63
CA MET A 1 44.38 126.44 -71.45
C MET A 1 44.29 125.49 -70.28
N TYR A 2 45.39 125.35 -69.53
CA TYR A 2 45.63 124.44 -68.43
C TYR A 2 44.49 124.27 -67.40
N CYS A 3 44.39 123.03 -66.90
CA CYS A 3 44.12 122.57 -65.51
C CYS A 3 43.40 121.21 -65.61
N LEU A 4 44.07 120.06 -65.64
CA LEU A 4 44.90 119.47 -64.57
C LEU A 4 44.23 119.55 -63.18
N LEU A 5 43.92 118.36 -62.65
CA LEU A 5 43.57 118.03 -61.26
C LEU A 5 42.21 118.50 -60.70
N LEU A 6 41.22 117.64 -60.87
CA LEU A 6 40.40 117.12 -59.77
C LEU A 6 40.09 115.64 -60.10
N LEU A 7 41.04 114.74 -59.80
CA LEU A 7 41.04 113.87 -58.60
C LEU A 7 39.81 112.96 -58.53
N ILE A 8 39.93 111.71 -58.96
CA ILE A 8 40.17 110.56 -58.06
C ILE A 8 39.12 110.53 -56.95
N LEU A 9 37.97 109.91 -57.27
CA LEU A 9 37.12 109.08 -56.41
C LEU A 9 35.73 109.02 -57.05
N LEU A 10 35.58 108.09 -58.00
CA LEU A 10 34.36 107.30 -58.27
C LEU A 10 34.69 106.34 -59.43
N PHE A 11 35.81 105.62 -59.30
CA PHE A 11 36.00 104.34 -59.99
C PHE A 11 35.10 103.32 -59.28
N CYS A 12 33.83 103.30 -59.65
CA CYS A 12 32.94 102.17 -59.39
C CYS A 12 31.76 102.27 -60.36
N GLY A 13 31.84 101.49 -61.44
CA GLY A 13 30.85 101.44 -62.49
C GLY A 13 31.01 100.14 -63.29
N GLU A 14 30.74 99.03 -62.60
CA GLU A 14 30.30 97.72 -63.12
C GLU A 14 30.89 97.25 -64.45
N GLY A 15 32.08 96.63 -64.37
CA GLY A 15 32.42 95.57 -65.31
C GLY A 15 31.58 94.34 -64.99
N LYS A 16 30.60 94.01 -65.84
CA LYS A 16 29.88 92.73 -65.79
C LYS A 16 30.89 91.59 -65.96
N SER A 17 31.17 90.85 -64.88
CA SER A 17 31.75 89.50 -65.00
C SER A 17 30.69 88.60 -65.64
N GLN A 18 31.07 87.92 -66.71
CA GLN A 18 30.22 86.90 -67.31
C GLN A 18 30.42 85.62 -66.51
N ASP A 19 29.46 85.26 -65.65
CA ASP A 19 29.55 84.04 -64.85
C ASP A 19 29.65 82.80 -65.75
N ASN A 20 30.49 81.84 -65.36
CA ASN A 20 30.55 80.52 -65.99
C ASN A 20 29.28 79.75 -65.65
N VAL A 21 28.38 79.58 -66.63
CA VAL A 21 27.08 78.94 -66.43
C VAL A 21 27.04 77.62 -67.19
N PHE A 22 26.79 76.53 -66.45
CA PHE A 22 26.54 75.22 -67.02
C PHE A 22 25.35 74.52 -66.35
N THR A 23 24.75 73.55 -67.04
CA THR A 23 23.69 72.68 -66.50
C THR A 23 23.87 71.23 -66.96
N ILE A 24 23.54 70.28 -66.08
CA ILE A 24 23.61 68.84 -66.37
C ILE A 24 22.25 68.41 -66.94
N ASN A 25 22.16 68.29 -68.26
CA ASN A 25 20.92 67.93 -68.96
C ASN A 25 20.52 66.50 -68.62
N LYS A 26 21.47 65.55 -68.74
CA LYS A 26 21.21 64.13 -68.52
C LYS A 26 22.49 63.38 -68.17
N VAL A 27 22.38 62.39 -67.28
CA VAL A 27 23.40 61.36 -67.04
C VAL A 27 22.80 60.04 -67.50
N SER A 28 23.53 59.32 -68.35
CA SER A 28 23.07 58.06 -68.94
C SER A 28 24.06 56.95 -68.62
N LEU A 29 23.56 55.82 -68.14
CA LEU A 29 24.35 54.61 -67.91
C LEU A 29 23.91 53.54 -68.92
N GLN A 30 24.88 52.97 -69.64
CA GLN A 30 24.66 51.91 -70.62
C GLN A 30 25.64 50.76 -70.39
N ALA A 31 25.20 49.55 -70.71
CA ALA A 31 26.01 48.35 -70.63
C ALA A 31 26.39 47.88 -72.04
N PHE A 32 27.65 47.52 -72.24
CA PHE A 32 28.16 46.94 -73.48
C PHE A 32 28.79 45.57 -73.21
N PRO A 33 28.51 44.54 -74.05
CA PRO A 33 27.67 44.60 -75.26
C PRO A 33 26.15 44.66 -74.99
N GLN A 34 25.69 44.15 -73.85
CA GLN A 34 24.29 44.14 -73.44
C GLN A 34 24.18 44.02 -71.91
N ASN A 35 22.99 44.22 -71.34
CA ASN A 35 22.73 44.17 -69.89
C ASN A 35 22.47 42.75 -69.34
N GLU A 36 22.33 41.75 -70.20
CA GLU A 36 22.24 40.33 -69.85
C GLU A 36 23.43 39.55 -70.41
N VAL A 37 24.32 39.05 -69.55
CA VAL A 37 25.56 38.35 -69.97
C VAL A 37 25.65 36.97 -69.32
N ARG A 38 26.49 36.08 -69.87
CA ARG A 38 26.75 34.77 -69.26
C ARG A 38 27.89 34.86 -68.24
N ASN A 39 27.93 33.88 -67.34
CA ASN A 39 29.04 33.74 -66.39
C ASN A 39 30.39 33.66 -67.13
N GLY A 40 31.35 34.46 -66.69
CA GLY A 40 32.68 34.60 -67.29
C GLY A 40 32.81 35.68 -68.36
N ASP A 41 31.70 36.18 -68.92
CA ASP A 41 31.73 37.24 -69.93
C ASP A 41 32.26 38.55 -69.35
N SER A 42 32.90 39.37 -70.18
CA SER A 42 33.32 40.73 -69.81
C SER A 42 32.19 41.72 -70.07
N LEU A 43 31.97 42.65 -69.14
CA LEU A 43 30.92 43.67 -69.21
C LEU A 43 31.51 45.04 -68.93
N ILE A 44 31.17 46.04 -69.76
CA ILE A 44 31.58 47.42 -69.57
C ILE A 44 30.35 48.28 -69.29
N LEU A 45 30.35 48.96 -68.15
CA LEU A 45 29.38 49.98 -67.81
C LEU A 45 29.93 51.33 -68.22
N ASN A 46 29.31 51.95 -69.23
CA ASN A 46 29.68 53.26 -69.73
C ASN A 46 28.69 54.32 -69.24
N CYS A 47 29.19 55.29 -68.49
CA CYS A 47 28.42 56.42 -68.00
C CYS A 47 28.79 57.66 -68.79
N SER A 48 27.82 58.28 -69.46
CA SER A 48 28.02 59.50 -70.25
C SER A 48 27.13 60.64 -69.75
N VAL A 49 27.59 61.87 -69.96
CA VAL A 49 26.85 63.09 -69.58
C VAL A 49 26.59 64.00 -70.77
N ASP A 50 25.39 64.55 -70.80
CA ASP A 50 25.00 65.67 -71.67
C ASP A 50 24.96 66.96 -70.84
N ILE A 51 25.77 67.95 -71.23
CA ILE A 51 25.95 69.23 -70.52
C ILE A 51 25.86 70.40 -71.50
N SER A 52 25.09 71.41 -71.10
CA SER A 52 25.09 72.72 -71.77
C SER A 52 25.91 73.72 -70.95
N LYS A 53 26.84 74.43 -71.60
CA LYS A 53 27.70 75.46 -70.99
C LYS A 53 27.91 76.66 -71.93
N ASN A 54 28.18 77.85 -71.38
CA ASN A 54 28.64 79.00 -72.17
C ASN A 54 30.12 78.85 -72.59
N GLU A 55 30.57 79.55 -73.65
CA GLU A 55 31.88 79.26 -74.24
C GLU A 55 33.07 79.66 -73.34
N HIS A 56 34.15 78.87 -73.44
CA HIS A 56 35.51 79.08 -72.92
C HIS A 56 35.85 78.69 -71.46
N PHE A 57 35.32 77.56 -70.95
CA PHE A 57 35.90 76.89 -69.76
C PHE A 57 35.82 75.35 -69.81
N ARG A 58 36.76 74.69 -69.12
CA ARG A 58 36.81 73.23 -68.94
C ARG A 58 36.10 72.84 -67.65
N LEU A 59 35.50 71.66 -67.64
CA LEU A 59 34.84 71.07 -66.48
C LEU A 59 35.55 69.75 -66.16
N ASN A 60 35.75 69.49 -64.87
CA ASN A 60 36.25 68.20 -64.39
C ASN A 60 35.08 67.37 -63.88
N TYR A 61 34.94 66.16 -64.41
CA TYR A 61 33.83 65.27 -64.11
C TYR A 61 34.25 64.22 -63.08
N THR A 62 33.50 64.11 -61.99
CA THR A 62 33.68 63.02 -61.02
C THR A 62 32.53 62.03 -61.17
N PHE A 63 32.79 60.88 -61.80
CA PHE A 63 31.83 59.80 -61.97
C PHE A 63 31.97 58.78 -60.83
N SER A 64 30.87 58.45 -60.17
CA SER A 64 30.80 57.44 -59.11
C SER A 64 29.85 56.32 -59.52
N PHE A 65 30.33 55.09 -59.62
CA PHE A 65 29.53 53.91 -59.95
C PHE A 65 29.08 53.20 -58.69
N PHE A 66 27.80 52.87 -58.62
CA PHE A 66 27.18 52.17 -57.50
C PHE A 66 26.58 50.86 -57.96
N LYS A 67 26.59 49.85 -57.09
CA LYS A 67 25.82 48.61 -57.24
C LYS A 67 24.98 48.40 -56.00
N ASN A 68 23.67 48.31 -56.17
CA ASN A 68 22.72 48.14 -55.07
C ASN A 68 22.88 49.20 -53.96
N GLY A 69 23.35 50.40 -54.31
CA GLY A 69 23.65 51.49 -53.37
C GLY A 69 25.10 51.52 -52.84
N ASP A 70 25.88 50.44 -53.01
CA ASP A 70 27.28 50.39 -52.59
C ASP A 70 28.20 51.02 -53.65
N LEU A 71 29.08 51.93 -53.22
CA LEU A 71 30.06 52.56 -54.10
C LEU A 71 31.09 51.52 -54.57
N LEU A 72 31.15 51.29 -55.89
CA LEU A 72 32.12 50.40 -56.52
C LEU A 72 33.45 51.12 -56.79
N PHE A 73 33.34 52.28 -57.42
CA PHE A 73 34.48 52.98 -58.01
C PHE A 73 34.13 54.45 -58.25
N THR A 74 35.12 55.34 -58.08
CA THR A 74 35.02 56.76 -58.42
C THR A 74 36.15 57.13 -59.37
N ASN A 75 35.82 57.83 -60.46
CA ASN A 75 36.78 58.26 -61.48
C ASN A 75 36.65 59.76 -61.75
N MET A 76 37.78 60.46 -61.80
CA MET A 76 37.85 61.88 -62.14
C MET A 76 38.47 62.03 -63.53
N VAL A 77 37.69 62.52 -64.49
CA VAL A 77 38.08 62.60 -65.91
C VAL A 77 37.70 63.95 -66.52
N GLU A 78 38.45 64.36 -67.55
CA GLU A 78 38.11 65.55 -68.37
C GLU A 78 37.16 65.19 -69.53
N GLN A 79 36.96 63.89 -69.82
CA GLN A 79 35.99 63.42 -70.81
C GLN A 79 34.57 63.44 -70.25
N ASP A 80 33.59 63.63 -71.14
CA ASP A 80 32.15 63.56 -70.86
C ASP A 80 31.64 62.13 -70.59
N SER A 81 32.54 61.16 -70.43
CA SER A 81 32.19 59.77 -70.11
C SER A 81 33.27 59.06 -69.30
N ALA A 82 32.84 58.07 -68.51
CA ALA A 82 33.71 57.16 -67.77
C ALA A 82 33.20 55.72 -67.88
N GLN A 83 34.12 54.76 -67.81
CA GLN A 83 33.81 53.33 -67.92
C GLN A 83 34.22 52.56 -66.67
N TYR A 84 33.42 51.56 -66.30
CA TYR A 84 33.73 50.57 -65.28
C TYR A 84 33.66 49.17 -65.90
N THR A 85 34.79 48.44 -65.87
CA THR A 85 34.91 47.13 -66.50
C THR A 85 34.80 46.02 -65.46
N ILE A 86 33.86 45.09 -65.69
CA ILE A 86 33.76 43.81 -65.00
C ILE A 86 34.42 42.79 -65.92
N SER A 87 35.69 42.45 -65.66
CA SER A 87 36.50 41.58 -66.53
C SER A 87 35.97 40.15 -66.61
N GLN A 88 35.38 39.65 -65.52
CA GLN A 88 34.67 38.37 -65.47
C GLN A 88 33.38 38.55 -64.68
N ALA A 89 32.25 38.56 -65.38
CA ALA A 89 30.93 38.63 -64.77
C ALA A 89 30.63 37.31 -64.04
N ARG A 90 30.29 37.39 -62.77
CA ARG A 90 29.87 36.25 -61.94
C ARG A 90 28.40 36.37 -61.62
N PHE A 91 27.75 35.30 -61.16
CA PHE A 91 26.32 35.40 -60.78
C PHE A 91 26.11 36.49 -59.72
N SER A 92 27.07 36.58 -58.79
CA SER A 92 27.14 37.64 -57.78
C SER A 92 27.28 39.06 -58.37
N SER A 93 27.72 39.26 -59.61
CA SER A 93 27.78 40.57 -60.29
C SER A 93 26.42 41.11 -60.70
N SER A 94 25.37 40.29 -60.69
CA SER A 94 23.99 40.74 -60.97
C SER A 94 23.50 41.77 -59.94
N GLY A 95 22.66 42.71 -60.37
CA GLY A 95 22.11 43.75 -59.49
C GLY A 95 21.72 45.03 -60.23
N TYR A 96 21.41 46.07 -59.47
CA TYR A 96 21.07 47.39 -59.98
C TYR A 96 22.30 48.30 -59.92
N TYR A 97 22.67 48.86 -61.07
CA TYR A 97 23.80 49.75 -61.20
C TYR A 97 23.34 51.17 -61.45
N GLU A 98 23.97 52.12 -60.80
CA GLU A 98 23.71 53.55 -60.97
C GLU A 98 25.02 54.30 -61.11
N CYS A 99 25.02 55.35 -61.91
CA CYS A 99 26.16 56.24 -62.02
C CYS A 99 25.75 57.64 -61.56
N SER A 100 26.51 58.21 -60.62
CA SER A 100 26.32 59.58 -60.15
C SER A 100 27.46 60.45 -60.64
N LEU A 101 27.12 61.58 -61.26
CA LEU A 101 28.06 62.60 -61.69
C LEU A 101 28.07 63.76 -60.69
N SER A 102 29.26 64.17 -60.28
CA SER A 102 29.50 65.41 -59.54
C SER A 102 30.41 66.34 -60.33
N VAL A 103 29.96 67.58 -60.56
CA VAL A 103 30.74 68.66 -61.18
C VAL A 103 30.57 69.90 -60.32
N GLU A 104 31.66 70.35 -59.69
CA GLU A 104 31.61 71.40 -58.66
C GLU A 104 30.54 71.06 -57.60
N GLU A 105 29.56 71.94 -57.38
CA GLU A 105 28.46 71.73 -56.42
C GLU A 105 27.24 71.00 -57.02
N LYS A 106 27.20 70.77 -58.34
CA LYS A 106 26.04 70.15 -59.01
C LYS A 106 26.23 68.64 -59.11
N LYS A 107 25.19 67.91 -58.68
CA LYS A 107 25.14 66.45 -58.75
C LYS A 107 23.91 65.97 -59.49
N LYS A 108 24.06 64.90 -60.27
CA LYS A 108 22.95 64.22 -60.95
C LYS A 108 23.28 62.76 -61.16
N SER A 109 22.31 61.88 -60.99
CA SER A 109 22.47 60.45 -61.23
C SER A 109 21.75 59.97 -62.48
N SER A 110 22.21 58.83 -63.03
CA SER A 110 21.51 58.08 -64.05
C SER A 110 20.27 57.39 -63.50
N ALA A 111 19.36 56.96 -64.38
CA ALA A 111 18.39 55.94 -64.01
C ALA A 111 19.13 54.61 -63.67
N PRO A 112 18.58 53.79 -62.77
CA PRO A 112 19.18 52.50 -62.44
C PRO A 112 19.15 51.54 -63.64
N LEU A 113 20.26 50.86 -63.90
CA LEU A 113 20.43 49.85 -64.93
C LEU A 113 20.55 48.47 -64.29
N THR A 114 19.61 47.58 -64.59
CA THR A 114 19.66 46.19 -64.13
C THR A 114 20.64 45.39 -64.97
N ILE A 115 21.63 44.77 -64.32
CA ILE A 115 22.55 43.81 -64.92
C ILE A 115 22.19 42.41 -64.44
N LYS A 116 21.99 41.48 -65.37
CA LYS A 116 21.70 40.07 -65.10
C LYS A 116 22.82 39.20 -65.65
N VAL A 117 23.43 38.39 -64.80
CA VAL A 117 24.42 37.38 -65.19
C VAL A 117 23.79 36.00 -65.07
N GLU A 118 23.75 35.25 -66.17
CA GLU A 118 23.17 33.91 -66.22
C GLU A 118 24.24 32.81 -66.11
N GLY A 119 23.91 31.76 -65.37
CA GLY A 119 24.78 30.62 -65.12
C GLY A 119 25.59 30.79 -63.84
N ILE A 120 25.78 29.66 -63.16
CA ILE A 120 26.67 29.51 -62.00
C ILE A 120 27.69 28.44 -62.39
N VAL A 121 28.96 28.66 -62.02
CA VAL A 121 30.04 27.70 -62.30
C VAL A 121 29.72 26.34 -61.65
N LYS A 122 29.99 25.27 -62.38
CA LYS A 122 29.82 23.90 -61.90
C LYS A 122 30.69 23.65 -60.66
N PRO A 123 30.12 23.18 -59.53
CA PRO A 123 30.88 22.92 -58.32
C PRO A 123 31.82 21.72 -58.47
N ILE A 124 32.88 21.73 -57.67
CA ILE A 124 33.85 20.64 -57.56
C ILE A 124 33.50 19.85 -56.30
N LEU A 125 33.27 18.53 -56.47
CA LEU A 125 33.05 17.60 -55.37
C LEU A 125 34.34 16.81 -55.12
N SER A 126 34.84 16.87 -53.88
CA SER A 126 35.94 16.06 -53.39
C SER A 126 35.45 15.12 -52.29
N VAL A 127 35.91 13.88 -52.32
CA VAL A 127 35.52 12.84 -51.35
C VAL A 127 36.77 12.35 -50.65
N GLN A 128 36.76 12.32 -49.32
CA GLN A 128 37.94 11.96 -48.53
C GLN A 128 38.34 10.49 -48.73
N LYS A 129 37.36 9.59 -48.81
CA LYS A 129 37.56 8.15 -49.01
C LYS A 129 36.54 7.60 -50.01
N THR A 130 37.02 6.91 -51.03
CA THR A 130 36.17 6.25 -52.04
C THR A 130 35.84 4.80 -51.69
N GLU A 131 36.48 4.23 -50.67
CA GLU A 131 36.18 2.92 -50.12
C GLU A 131 35.87 3.07 -48.64
N VAL A 132 34.66 2.67 -48.23
CA VAL A 132 34.15 2.84 -46.86
C VAL A 132 33.45 1.56 -46.41
N MET A 133 33.30 1.38 -45.10
CA MET A 133 32.51 0.27 -44.54
C MET A 133 31.05 0.68 -44.34
N GLU A 134 30.16 -0.32 -44.33
CA GLU A 134 28.79 -0.11 -43.84
C GLU A 134 28.81 0.52 -42.43
N GLY A 135 28.02 1.57 -42.22
CA GLY A 135 27.88 2.24 -40.93
C GLY A 135 28.94 3.31 -40.62
N GLU A 136 29.92 3.50 -41.51
CA GLU A 136 30.79 4.68 -41.48
C GLU A 136 30.11 5.92 -42.08
N ASN A 137 30.74 7.08 -41.91
CA ASN A 137 30.39 8.31 -42.60
C ASN A 137 31.43 8.62 -43.67
N VAL A 138 30.98 9.04 -44.85
CA VAL A 138 31.86 9.60 -45.88
C VAL A 138 31.86 11.13 -45.78
N LEU A 139 33.06 11.73 -45.72
CA LEU A 139 33.24 13.18 -45.72
C LEU A 139 33.33 13.69 -47.17
N LEU A 140 32.39 14.55 -47.52
CA LEU A 140 32.26 15.19 -48.84
C LEU A 140 32.60 16.67 -48.70
N ARG A 141 33.36 17.23 -49.65
CA ARG A 141 33.63 18.67 -49.78
C ARG A 141 33.11 19.15 -51.12
N CYS A 142 32.23 20.13 -51.12
CA CYS A 142 31.74 20.79 -52.33
C CYS A 142 32.22 22.23 -52.36
N GLU A 143 32.85 22.67 -53.45
CA GLU A 143 33.44 24.00 -53.58
C GLU A 143 33.16 24.67 -54.93
N VAL A 144 33.03 26.00 -54.90
CA VAL A 144 32.72 26.86 -56.06
C VAL A 144 33.71 28.04 -56.04
N PRO A 145 34.99 27.81 -56.38
CA PRO A 145 36.08 28.73 -56.05
C PRO A 145 35.94 30.12 -56.68
N GLU A 146 35.31 30.18 -57.86
CA GLU A 146 35.21 31.37 -58.68
C GLU A 146 33.99 32.27 -58.35
N GLU A 147 33.09 31.82 -57.47
CA GLU A 147 31.90 32.57 -57.08
C GLU A 147 32.04 33.19 -55.69
N LYS A 148 31.17 34.16 -55.37
CA LYS A 148 31.13 34.82 -54.06
C LYS A 148 29.89 34.41 -53.25
N PRO A 149 30.03 34.17 -51.93
CA PRO A 149 28.92 33.77 -51.07
C PRO A 149 27.84 34.87 -50.94
N PRO A 150 26.62 34.54 -50.46
CA PRO A 150 26.21 33.28 -49.82
C PRO A 150 25.75 32.17 -50.78
N PHE A 151 25.98 30.92 -50.37
CA PHE A 151 25.69 29.71 -51.13
C PHE A 151 24.77 28.74 -50.37
N TYR A 152 23.88 28.07 -51.10
CA TYR A 152 23.10 26.93 -50.60
C TYR A 152 23.56 25.66 -51.32
N PHE A 153 24.40 24.87 -50.67
CA PHE A 153 24.90 23.60 -51.21
C PHE A 153 23.87 22.49 -50.99
N THR A 154 23.70 21.66 -52.01
CA THR A 154 22.91 20.41 -51.95
C THR A 154 23.81 19.25 -52.36
N PHE A 155 23.92 18.25 -51.50
CA PHE A 155 24.64 17.00 -51.75
C PHE A 155 23.63 15.91 -52.05
N TYR A 156 23.89 15.12 -53.07
CA TYR A 156 23.05 14.00 -53.52
C TYR A 156 23.79 12.69 -53.29
N LYS A 157 23.11 11.69 -52.71
CA LYS A 157 23.54 10.30 -52.58
C LYS A 157 22.56 9.42 -53.33
N THR A 158 23.04 8.63 -54.28
CA THR A 158 22.21 7.69 -55.05
C THR A 158 22.84 6.31 -55.05
N ALA A 159 22.09 5.28 -54.66
CA ALA A 159 22.55 3.89 -54.72
C ALA A 159 22.46 3.33 -56.15
N GLN A 160 23.40 2.48 -56.54
CA GLN A 160 23.35 1.75 -57.81
C GLN A 160 22.26 0.67 -57.78
N SER A 161 21.03 1.05 -58.07
CA SER A 161 19.87 0.15 -58.17
C SER A 161 18.87 0.68 -59.21
N ALA A 162 18.09 -0.21 -59.81
CA ALA A 162 17.04 0.15 -60.79
C ALA A 162 15.96 1.08 -60.19
N ASN A 163 15.79 1.05 -58.86
CA ASN A 163 14.89 1.91 -58.08
C ASN A 163 15.67 2.80 -57.09
N GLY A 164 16.92 3.18 -57.42
CA GLY A 164 17.78 3.94 -56.51
C GLY A 164 17.13 5.24 -56.05
N VAL A 165 16.76 5.30 -54.77
CA VAL A 165 16.24 6.52 -54.14
C VAL A 165 17.39 7.49 -53.96
N GLU A 166 17.22 8.71 -54.46
CA GLU A 166 18.16 9.80 -54.25
C GLU A 166 17.90 10.43 -52.88
N HIS A 167 18.95 10.50 -52.06
CA HIS A 167 18.93 11.19 -50.77
C HIS A 167 19.67 12.51 -50.91
N GLU A 168 19.02 13.62 -50.53
CA GLU A 168 19.65 14.93 -50.52
C GLU A 168 19.90 15.47 -49.11
N ARG A 169 21.00 16.20 -48.95
CA ARG A 169 21.31 16.98 -47.74
C ARG A 169 21.78 18.37 -48.13
N ARG A 170 21.25 19.39 -47.45
CA ARG A 170 21.55 20.80 -47.75
C ARG A 170 22.36 21.45 -46.65
N ARG A 171 23.26 22.36 -47.03
CA ARG A 171 24.06 23.15 -46.10
C ARG A 171 24.39 24.51 -46.69
N THR A 172 24.26 25.57 -45.90
CA THR A 172 24.49 26.95 -46.33
C THR A 172 25.88 27.43 -45.92
N SER A 173 26.52 28.23 -46.77
CA SER A 173 27.75 28.95 -46.44
C SER A 173 27.56 30.46 -46.68
N GLN A 174 27.91 31.27 -45.67
CA GLN A 174 27.78 32.73 -45.71
C GLN A 174 29.08 33.44 -46.08
N TYR A 175 30.23 32.81 -45.83
CA TYR A 175 31.54 33.46 -45.92
C TYR A 175 32.54 32.66 -46.77
N GLU A 176 32.37 31.34 -46.85
CA GLU A 176 33.27 30.45 -47.58
C GLU A 176 32.65 30.04 -48.92
N ASN A 177 33.51 29.78 -49.89
CA ASN A 177 33.15 29.23 -51.19
C ASN A 177 33.08 27.70 -51.22
N PHE A 178 33.16 27.05 -50.06
CA PHE A 178 33.06 25.60 -49.91
C PHE A 178 32.28 25.20 -48.66
N VAL A 179 31.84 23.94 -48.63
CA VAL A 179 31.24 23.29 -47.47
C VAL A 179 31.68 21.83 -47.41
N ASP A 180 32.02 21.37 -46.21
CA ASP A 180 32.19 19.95 -45.91
C ASP A 180 30.88 19.35 -45.35
N LEU A 181 30.56 18.10 -45.64
CA LEU A 181 29.37 17.41 -45.13
C LEU A 181 29.65 15.91 -44.97
N GLU A 182 29.29 15.36 -43.82
CA GLU A 182 29.28 13.91 -43.60
C GLU A 182 27.97 13.27 -44.08
N PHE A 183 28.11 12.18 -44.83
CA PHE A 183 27.00 11.36 -45.30
C PHE A 183 27.11 9.93 -44.74
N PRO A 184 26.09 9.41 -44.03
CA PRO A 184 26.14 8.05 -43.48
C PRO A 184 25.99 7.00 -44.58
N ILE A 185 26.67 5.88 -44.37
CA ILE A 185 26.61 4.69 -45.23
C ILE A 185 25.66 3.67 -44.58
N ASP A 186 24.61 3.30 -45.31
CA ASP A 186 23.53 2.47 -44.79
C ASP A 186 23.86 0.98 -44.96
N ALA A 187 23.29 0.13 -44.10
CA ALA A 187 23.47 -1.32 -44.22
C ALA A 187 22.87 -1.84 -45.54
N GLY A 188 23.66 -2.60 -46.31
CA GLY A 188 23.26 -3.11 -47.62
C GLY A 188 23.64 -2.21 -48.80
N ASP A 189 24.18 -1.01 -48.56
CA ASP A 189 24.80 -0.20 -49.61
C ASP A 189 25.99 -0.96 -50.23
N ARG A 190 26.18 -0.79 -51.55
CA ARG A 190 27.27 -1.45 -52.30
C ARG A 190 28.08 -0.44 -53.10
N ILE A 191 27.42 0.25 -54.02
CA ILE A 191 28.02 1.26 -54.89
C ILE A 191 27.13 2.50 -54.80
N LEU A 192 27.73 3.60 -54.38
CA LEU A 192 27.08 4.87 -54.15
C LEU A 192 27.63 5.93 -55.10
N TYR A 193 26.74 6.79 -55.58
CA TYR A 193 27.06 7.94 -56.41
C TYR A 193 26.82 9.22 -55.63
N PHE A 194 27.84 10.06 -55.55
CA PHE A 194 27.76 11.38 -54.94
C PHE A 194 27.92 12.48 -55.97
N GLU A 195 27.06 13.50 -55.85
CA GLU A 195 27.05 14.71 -56.66
C GLU A 195 26.73 15.89 -55.73
N CYS A 196 27.14 17.11 -56.10
CA CYS A 196 26.69 18.32 -55.40
C CYS A 196 26.26 19.42 -56.37
N ALA A 197 25.34 20.28 -55.94
CA ALA A 197 24.92 21.48 -56.66
C ALA A 197 24.90 22.68 -55.72
N VAL A 198 25.08 23.88 -56.24
CA VAL A 198 24.99 25.12 -55.48
C VAL A 198 23.85 25.99 -56.00
N GLN A 199 23.09 26.58 -55.10
CA GLN A 199 22.11 27.61 -55.40
C GLN A 199 22.58 28.96 -54.86
N MET A 200 22.40 30.01 -55.66
CA MET A 200 22.74 31.39 -55.32
C MET A 200 21.53 32.30 -55.53
N ASN A 201 21.42 33.33 -54.69
CA ASN A 201 20.34 34.30 -54.75
C ASN A 201 20.91 35.69 -55.08
N SER A 202 20.24 36.39 -55.99
CA SER A 202 20.52 37.77 -56.39
C SER A 202 19.21 38.57 -56.43
N MET A 203 19.30 39.89 -56.55
CA MET A 203 18.13 40.76 -56.74
C MET A 203 17.38 40.46 -58.06
N THR A 204 18.06 39.85 -59.03
CA THR A 204 17.49 39.45 -60.32
C THR A 204 16.87 38.04 -60.30
N GLY A 205 16.90 37.35 -59.15
CA GLY A 205 16.36 36.00 -58.98
C GLY A 205 17.36 35.00 -58.39
N SER A 206 16.97 33.73 -58.38
CA SER A 206 17.76 32.61 -57.88
C SER A 206 18.10 31.66 -59.02
N GLN A 207 19.31 31.12 -59.02
CA GLN A 207 19.72 30.06 -59.94
C GLN A 207 20.45 28.95 -59.21
N THR A 208 20.39 27.75 -59.79
CA THR A 208 21.12 26.57 -59.32
C THR A 208 22.11 26.16 -60.39
N SER A 209 23.33 25.82 -59.99
CA SER A 209 24.37 25.30 -60.87
C SER A 209 23.96 23.95 -61.47
N GLU A 210 24.66 23.54 -62.52
CA GLU A 210 24.71 22.11 -62.86
C GLU A 210 25.29 21.31 -61.68
N ARG A 211 24.95 20.02 -61.60
CA ARG A 211 25.54 19.11 -60.61
C ARG A 211 27.01 18.87 -60.91
N SER A 212 27.82 18.66 -59.88
CA SER A 212 29.24 18.30 -59.99
C SER A 212 29.44 17.03 -60.82
N ASN A 213 30.69 16.73 -61.15
CA ASN A 213 31.00 15.38 -61.64
C ASN A 213 30.62 14.36 -60.57
N ARG A 214 30.11 13.22 -61.03
CA ARG A 214 29.70 12.11 -60.17
C ARG A 214 30.93 11.39 -59.61
N THR A 215 31.00 11.26 -58.30
CA THR A 215 32.03 10.47 -57.61
C THR A 215 31.45 9.15 -57.14
N ILE A 216 32.18 8.06 -57.37
CA ILE A 216 31.77 6.71 -56.97
C ILE A 216 32.43 6.37 -55.63
N VAL A 217 31.62 5.86 -54.70
CA VAL A 217 32.08 5.32 -53.42
C VAL A 217 31.63 3.88 -53.32
N THR A 218 32.58 2.96 -53.11
CA THR A 218 32.31 1.53 -52.90
C THR A 218 32.21 1.24 -51.40
N VAL A 219 31.27 0.37 -51.06
CA VAL A 219 30.94 0.01 -49.69
C VAL A 219 31.32 -1.45 -49.47
N THR A 220 32.13 -1.68 -48.44
CA THR A 220 32.55 -3.02 -48.02
C THR A 220 31.70 -3.49 -46.84
N GLN A 221 31.26 -4.74 -46.91
CA GLN A 221 30.49 -5.38 -45.84
C GLN A 221 31.46 -6.08 -44.87
N PRO A 222 31.42 -5.77 -43.55
CA PRO A 222 32.32 -6.37 -42.57
C PRO A 222 31.99 -7.82 -42.23
N PHE A 223 30.70 -8.20 -42.27
CA PHE A 223 30.23 -9.56 -41.99
C PHE A 223 28.87 -9.85 -42.66
N ARG A 224 28.59 -11.13 -42.96
CA ARG A 224 27.31 -11.57 -43.54
C ARG A 224 26.18 -11.61 -42.50
N VAL A 225 24.94 -11.70 -42.99
CA VAL A 225 23.79 -11.99 -42.10
C VAL A 225 24.07 -13.32 -41.39
N PRO A 226 23.94 -13.41 -40.05
CA PRO A 226 24.26 -14.62 -39.32
C PRO A 226 23.32 -15.78 -39.69
N GLU A 227 23.84 -16.99 -39.62
CA GLU A 227 23.07 -18.23 -39.65
C GLU A 227 22.84 -18.72 -38.21
N ILE A 228 21.64 -19.22 -37.93
CA ILE A 228 21.28 -19.79 -36.63
C ILE A 228 20.68 -21.18 -36.83
N THR A 229 21.29 -22.18 -36.18
CA THR A 229 20.88 -23.57 -36.24
C THR A 229 20.63 -24.13 -34.85
N ILE A 230 19.72 -25.11 -34.76
CA ILE A 230 19.38 -25.81 -33.53
C ILE A 230 19.62 -27.29 -33.78
N ASN A 231 20.37 -27.93 -32.89
CA ASN A 231 20.63 -29.37 -32.93
C ASN A 231 20.15 -30.03 -31.63
N PRO A 232 19.28 -31.07 -31.69
CA PRO A 232 18.63 -31.61 -32.88
C PRO A 232 17.63 -30.61 -33.50
N PRO A 233 17.31 -30.71 -34.80
CA PRO A 233 16.49 -29.70 -35.49
C PRO A 233 14.99 -29.84 -35.25
N GLN A 234 14.51 -31.02 -34.82
CA GLN A 234 13.09 -31.36 -34.66
C GLN A 234 12.90 -32.40 -33.55
N ASN A 235 11.63 -32.64 -33.18
CA ASN A 235 11.22 -33.63 -32.18
C ASN A 235 11.87 -33.43 -30.81
N ILE A 236 12.04 -32.17 -30.43
CA ILE A 236 12.62 -31.79 -29.15
C ILE A 236 11.52 -31.89 -28.09
N THR A 237 11.74 -32.76 -27.11
CA THR A 237 10.90 -32.89 -25.92
C THR A 237 11.52 -32.19 -24.73
N GLU A 238 10.68 -31.78 -23.78
CA GLU A 238 11.14 -31.22 -22.52
C GLU A 238 12.10 -32.20 -21.81
N GLY A 239 13.27 -31.69 -21.39
CA GLY A 239 14.37 -32.48 -20.84
C GLY A 239 15.46 -32.88 -21.84
N ASP A 240 15.24 -32.66 -23.14
CA ASP A 240 16.30 -32.89 -24.12
C ASP A 240 17.39 -31.82 -24.03
N LYS A 241 18.63 -32.21 -24.31
CA LYS A 241 19.75 -31.28 -24.44
C LYS A 241 19.83 -30.81 -25.89
N ILE A 242 19.65 -29.52 -26.12
CA ILE A 242 19.86 -28.90 -27.42
C ILE A 242 21.16 -28.10 -27.43
N CYS A 243 21.69 -27.85 -28.62
CA CYS A 243 22.75 -26.88 -28.87
C CYS A 243 22.31 -25.92 -29.98
N ILE A 244 22.34 -24.62 -29.68
CA ILE A 244 22.09 -23.55 -30.63
C ILE A 244 23.44 -23.04 -31.10
N THR A 245 23.65 -23.05 -32.42
CA THR A 245 24.86 -22.51 -33.04
C THR A 245 24.49 -21.28 -33.82
N CYS A 246 25.20 -20.18 -33.56
CA CYS A 246 25.20 -19.04 -34.45
C CYS A 246 26.54 -18.91 -35.15
N SER A 247 26.52 -18.65 -36.46
CA SER A 247 27.72 -18.40 -37.24
C SER A 247 27.54 -17.22 -38.18
N THR A 248 28.64 -16.56 -38.52
CA THR A 248 28.70 -15.56 -39.59
C THR A 248 30.06 -15.60 -40.26
N VAL A 249 30.09 -15.26 -41.54
CA VAL A 249 31.35 -15.12 -42.28
C VAL A 249 31.81 -13.68 -42.15
N MET A 250 33.02 -13.49 -41.63
CA MET A 250 33.64 -12.18 -41.44
C MET A 250 34.58 -11.84 -42.60
N ASN A 251 34.72 -10.56 -42.91
CA ASN A 251 35.78 -10.09 -43.80
C ASN A 251 37.09 -10.01 -43.01
N ILE A 252 38.03 -10.92 -43.30
CA ILE A 252 39.30 -11.10 -42.59
C ILE A 252 40.15 -9.81 -42.55
N LEU A 253 39.95 -8.92 -43.52
CA LEU A 253 40.72 -7.69 -43.66
C LEU A 253 40.25 -6.55 -42.72
N LEU A 254 39.14 -6.72 -41.99
CA LEU A 254 38.44 -5.63 -41.27
C LEU A 254 38.34 -5.86 -39.74
N HIS A 255 39.47 -6.11 -39.07
CA HIS A 255 39.59 -6.19 -37.60
C HIS A 255 38.55 -7.11 -36.93
N GLN A 256 38.73 -8.43 -37.05
CA GLN A 256 37.84 -9.45 -36.45
C GLN A 256 37.52 -9.18 -34.97
N ASP A 257 38.48 -8.68 -34.19
CA ASP A 257 38.36 -8.43 -32.74
C ASP A 257 37.26 -7.44 -32.34
N GLN A 258 36.76 -6.63 -33.27
CA GLN A 258 35.68 -5.67 -33.04
C GLN A 258 34.28 -6.21 -33.37
N THR A 259 34.19 -7.42 -33.94
CA THR A 259 32.90 -8.04 -34.28
C THR A 259 32.44 -8.98 -33.17
N GLU A 260 31.22 -8.77 -32.67
CA GLU A 260 30.62 -9.58 -31.60
C GLU A 260 29.41 -10.37 -32.11
N ILE A 261 29.40 -11.68 -31.88
CA ILE A 261 28.22 -12.54 -32.07
C ILE A 261 27.52 -12.67 -30.71
N ILE A 262 26.22 -12.41 -30.69
CA ILE A 262 25.36 -12.41 -29.50
C ILE A 262 24.17 -13.33 -29.78
N LEU A 263 24.02 -14.38 -28.97
CA LEU A 263 22.81 -15.18 -28.94
C LEU A 263 21.91 -14.66 -27.82
N GLN A 264 20.69 -14.24 -28.18
CA GLN A 264 19.73 -13.71 -27.23
C GLN A 264 18.35 -14.37 -27.39
N LYS A 265 17.63 -14.45 -26.28
CA LYS A 265 16.21 -14.81 -26.25
C LYS A 265 15.47 -13.70 -25.52
N ASN A 266 14.43 -13.15 -26.16
CA ASN A 266 13.72 -11.98 -25.66
C ASN A 266 14.68 -10.80 -25.43
N LYS A 267 14.86 -10.37 -24.17
CA LYS A 267 15.78 -9.29 -23.76
C LYS A 267 17.03 -9.81 -23.03
N THR A 268 17.24 -11.12 -23.01
CA THR A 268 18.33 -11.77 -22.26
C THR A 268 19.39 -12.31 -23.21
N ILE A 269 20.64 -11.94 -22.96
CA ILE A 269 21.81 -12.51 -23.65
C ILE A 269 22.10 -13.88 -23.02
N LEU A 270 22.10 -14.92 -23.85
CA LEU A 270 22.38 -16.30 -23.44
C LEU A 270 23.86 -16.64 -23.54
N ASN A 271 24.52 -16.14 -24.58
CA ASN A 271 25.96 -16.30 -24.81
C ASN A 271 26.44 -15.21 -25.78
N SER A 272 27.73 -14.85 -25.72
CA SER A 272 28.36 -13.99 -26.73
C SER A 272 29.84 -14.34 -26.94
N THR A 273 30.37 -13.95 -28.09
CA THR A 273 31.81 -14.08 -28.40
C THR A 273 32.26 -12.96 -29.31
N LYS A 274 33.47 -12.46 -29.08
CA LYS A 274 34.14 -11.46 -29.93
C LYS A 274 35.23 -12.11 -30.77
N GLY A 275 35.41 -11.64 -32.01
CA GLY A 275 36.49 -12.10 -32.90
C GLY A 275 36.38 -13.55 -33.39
N ARG A 276 35.25 -14.23 -33.15
CA ARG A 276 35.02 -15.60 -33.62
C ARG A 276 33.84 -15.65 -34.58
N GLU A 277 33.96 -16.49 -35.60
CA GLU A 277 32.91 -16.70 -36.60
C GLU A 277 31.77 -17.60 -36.14
N ASN A 278 31.90 -18.26 -34.98
CA ASN A 278 30.86 -19.12 -34.42
C ASN A 278 30.71 -18.96 -32.90
N LEU A 279 29.48 -19.20 -32.45
CA LEU A 279 29.05 -19.20 -31.06
C LEU A 279 28.15 -20.43 -30.85
N MET A 280 28.43 -21.25 -29.84
CA MET A 280 27.61 -22.39 -29.49
C MET A 280 27.09 -22.26 -28.05
N TYR A 281 25.82 -22.57 -27.85
CA TYR A 281 25.16 -22.57 -26.54
C TYR A 281 24.31 -23.82 -26.38
N CYS A 282 24.61 -24.66 -25.38
CA CYS A 282 23.87 -25.89 -25.13
C CYS A 282 23.13 -25.82 -23.79
N LYS A 283 21.86 -26.24 -23.79
CA LYS A 283 21.00 -26.22 -22.60
C LYS A 283 20.02 -27.41 -22.64
N VAL A 284 19.69 -27.93 -21.46
CA VAL A 284 18.55 -28.84 -21.26
C VAL A 284 17.26 -28.01 -21.26
N VAL A 285 16.38 -28.26 -22.23
CA VAL A 285 15.23 -27.39 -22.49
C VAL A 285 14.03 -27.71 -21.60
N LYS A 286 13.32 -26.66 -21.21
CA LYS A 286 12.02 -26.70 -20.54
C LYS A 286 10.93 -26.12 -21.42
N MET A 287 9.65 -26.27 -21.04
CA MET A 287 8.55 -25.63 -21.78
C MET A 287 8.69 -24.09 -21.88
N GLU A 288 9.25 -23.45 -20.86
CA GLU A 288 9.56 -22.01 -20.86
C GLU A 288 10.65 -21.60 -21.88
N ASP A 289 11.41 -22.57 -22.41
CA ASP A 289 12.45 -22.33 -23.40
C ASP A 289 11.91 -22.17 -24.82
N ASN A 290 10.61 -22.41 -25.05
CA ASN A 290 9.93 -22.16 -26.32
C ASN A 290 10.03 -20.71 -26.80
N GLY A 291 10.01 -20.55 -28.13
CA GLY A 291 9.93 -19.26 -28.81
C GLY A 291 11.17 -18.91 -29.63
N ASN A 292 11.28 -17.63 -29.98
CA ASN A 292 12.26 -17.14 -30.94
C ASN A 292 13.61 -16.82 -30.29
N TYR A 293 14.65 -17.48 -30.78
CA TYR A 293 16.05 -17.16 -30.51
C TYR A 293 16.56 -16.26 -31.62
N ILE A 294 17.30 -15.22 -31.23
CA ILE A 294 17.86 -14.24 -32.14
C ILE A 294 19.36 -14.39 -32.07
N CYS A 295 19.98 -14.66 -33.21
CA CYS A 295 21.40 -14.40 -33.35
C CYS A 295 21.60 -13.00 -33.92
N LYS A 296 22.39 -12.19 -33.22
CA LYS A 296 22.75 -10.84 -33.56
C LYS A 296 24.27 -10.75 -33.73
N VAL A 297 24.73 -10.08 -34.77
CA VAL A 297 26.15 -9.79 -34.97
C VAL A 297 26.32 -8.29 -35.08
N GLU A 298 27.24 -7.73 -34.31
CA GLU A 298 27.51 -6.30 -34.23
C GLU A 298 28.97 -5.98 -34.58
N HIS A 299 29.18 -4.89 -35.33
CA HIS A 299 30.48 -4.27 -35.56
C HIS A 299 30.27 -2.75 -35.64
N GLY A 300 30.79 -2.01 -34.65
CA GLY A 300 30.57 -0.56 -34.57
C GLY A 300 29.08 -0.19 -34.50
N SER A 301 28.60 0.56 -35.48
CA SER A 301 27.19 1.00 -35.61
C SER A 301 26.29 -0.01 -36.35
N ILE A 302 26.87 -1.05 -36.96
CA ILE A 302 26.13 -2.03 -37.76
C ILE A 302 25.74 -3.24 -36.91
N SER A 303 24.48 -3.64 -37.03
CA SER A 303 23.92 -4.85 -36.42
C SER A 303 23.09 -5.61 -37.45
N LYS A 304 23.39 -6.90 -37.66
CA LYS A 304 22.55 -7.81 -38.47
C LYS A 304 22.01 -8.93 -37.60
N ILE A 305 20.76 -9.32 -37.84
CA ILE A 305 20.08 -10.35 -37.04
C ILE A 305 19.49 -11.45 -37.93
N ASN A 306 19.39 -12.65 -37.35
CA ASN A 306 18.59 -13.74 -37.87
C ASN A 306 17.87 -14.45 -36.70
N LYS A 307 16.74 -15.10 -36.97
CA LYS A 307 15.89 -15.70 -35.93
C LYS A 307 15.57 -17.14 -36.24
N LYS A 308 15.50 -17.97 -35.18
CA LYS A 308 15.03 -19.34 -35.26
C LYS A 308 14.07 -19.62 -34.10
N GLU A 309 12.92 -20.20 -34.42
CA GLU A 309 11.96 -20.64 -33.42
C GLU A 309 12.36 -22.02 -32.87
N LEU A 310 12.41 -22.13 -31.55
CA LEU A 310 12.52 -23.40 -30.84
C LEU A 310 11.12 -23.85 -30.41
N VAL A 311 10.74 -25.06 -30.81
CA VAL A 311 9.51 -25.73 -30.41
C VAL A 311 9.86 -26.99 -29.63
N VAL A 312 9.48 -27.00 -28.36
CA VAL A 312 9.66 -28.04 -27.36
C VAL A 312 8.29 -28.62 -27.07
N ALA A 313 8.15 -29.92 -27.30
CA ALA A 313 6.96 -30.68 -26.94
C ALA A 313 6.94 -31.00 -25.44
N GLU A 314 5.77 -30.90 -24.83
CA GLU A 314 5.60 -31.23 -23.42
C GLU A 314 5.79 -32.73 -23.21
N LEU A 315 6.66 -33.11 -22.26
CA LEU A 315 6.93 -34.53 -21.97
C LEU A 315 5.78 -35.20 -21.21
N PHE A 316 5.22 -34.50 -20.22
CA PHE A 316 4.05 -34.91 -19.45
C PHE A 316 3.38 -33.67 -18.85
N SER A 317 2.06 -33.71 -18.68
CA SER A 317 1.32 -32.59 -18.10
C SER A 317 1.71 -32.32 -16.64
N LYS A 318 1.38 -31.12 -16.13
CA LYS A 318 1.46 -30.83 -14.70
C LYS A 318 0.56 -31.81 -13.92
N PRO A 319 1.06 -32.48 -12.86
CA PRO A 319 0.24 -33.41 -12.09
C PRO A 319 -0.87 -32.67 -11.34
N MET A 320 -1.93 -33.40 -11.05
CA MET A 320 -3.08 -32.94 -10.28
C MET A 320 -3.22 -33.77 -9.00
N LEU A 321 -3.40 -33.08 -7.88
CA LEU A 321 -3.77 -33.71 -6.62
C LEU A 321 -5.30 -33.71 -6.49
N VAL A 322 -5.87 -34.91 -6.38
CA VAL A 322 -7.31 -35.13 -6.29
C VAL A 322 -7.65 -35.66 -4.90
N VAL A 323 -8.52 -34.94 -4.20
CA VAL A 323 -9.06 -35.29 -2.89
C VAL A 323 -10.53 -34.88 -2.83
N ASN A 324 -11.36 -35.67 -2.16
CA ASN A 324 -12.82 -35.44 -2.13
C ASN A 324 -13.21 -34.14 -1.40
N LYS A 325 -12.58 -33.84 -0.26
CA LYS A 325 -12.81 -32.63 0.52
C LYS A 325 -11.52 -32.17 1.20
N THR A 326 -11.50 -30.92 1.66
CA THR A 326 -10.31 -30.32 2.31
C THR A 326 -10.46 -30.21 3.83
N LYS A 327 -11.68 -30.31 4.37
CA LYS A 327 -11.97 -30.28 5.81
C LYS A 327 -12.37 -31.68 6.28
N TRP A 328 -11.64 -32.19 7.27
CA TRP A 328 -11.82 -33.56 7.78
C TRP A 328 -11.93 -33.57 9.28
N ASP A 329 -12.68 -34.52 9.83
CA ASP A 329 -12.64 -34.81 11.25
C ASP A 329 -11.50 -35.80 11.53
N GLU A 330 -10.85 -35.65 12.67
CA GLU A 330 -9.84 -36.60 13.14
C GLU A 330 -10.42 -38.03 13.13
N ASN A 331 -9.56 -39.00 12.81
CA ASN A 331 -9.90 -40.42 12.61
C ASN A 331 -10.67 -40.74 11.32
N SER A 332 -10.99 -39.75 10.49
CA SER A 332 -11.50 -40.00 9.13
C SER A 332 -10.46 -40.69 8.25
N ILE A 333 -10.90 -41.54 7.34
CA ILE A 333 -10.04 -42.15 6.31
C ILE A 333 -10.06 -41.24 5.08
N VAL A 334 -8.89 -40.75 4.68
CA VAL A 334 -8.71 -39.97 3.45
C VAL A 334 -8.05 -40.85 2.39
N GLU A 335 -8.43 -40.62 1.14
CA GLU A 335 -7.75 -41.16 -0.04
C GLU A 335 -7.37 -39.98 -0.94
N ILE A 336 -6.07 -39.83 -1.18
CA ILE A 336 -5.48 -38.78 -2.02
C ILE A 336 -4.91 -39.45 -3.26
N HIS A 337 -5.26 -38.93 -4.44
CA HIS A 337 -4.75 -39.42 -5.71
C HIS A 337 -3.88 -38.36 -6.39
N CYS A 338 -2.72 -38.78 -6.88
CA CYS A 338 -1.92 -38.03 -7.82
C CYS A 338 -2.22 -38.54 -9.24
N GLN A 339 -2.72 -37.66 -10.08
CA GLN A 339 -3.04 -37.95 -11.48
C GLN A 339 -2.17 -37.10 -12.39
N VAL A 340 -1.70 -37.67 -13.50
CA VAL A 340 -0.91 -36.95 -14.49
C VAL A 340 -1.22 -37.53 -15.86
N ASN A 341 -1.52 -36.65 -16.83
CA ASN A 341 -1.66 -37.07 -18.22
C ASN A 341 -0.27 -37.16 -18.84
N GLY A 342 0.13 -38.34 -19.30
CA GLY A 342 1.45 -38.60 -19.87
C GLY A 342 1.76 -40.09 -19.99
N SER A 343 3.04 -40.40 -20.17
CA SER A 343 3.55 -41.79 -20.26
C SER A 343 3.29 -42.58 -18.97
N MET A 344 3.13 -43.90 -19.07
CA MET A 344 2.89 -44.80 -17.93
C MET A 344 4.11 -44.98 -17.01
N LEU A 345 5.29 -44.47 -17.38
CA LEU A 345 6.55 -44.61 -16.63
C LEU A 345 6.88 -43.41 -15.72
N ILE A 346 5.90 -42.55 -15.41
CA ILE A 346 6.13 -41.37 -14.55
C ILE A 346 6.15 -41.80 -13.09
N SER A 347 7.23 -41.44 -12.38
CA SER A 347 7.31 -41.64 -10.94
C SER A 347 6.48 -40.58 -10.21
N LEU A 348 5.56 -41.00 -9.35
CA LEU A 348 4.67 -40.13 -8.59
C LEU A 348 4.97 -40.21 -7.10
N SER A 349 5.01 -39.05 -6.45
CA SER A 349 5.18 -38.92 -5.01
C SER A 349 4.24 -37.87 -4.45
N LEU A 350 3.77 -38.10 -3.22
CA LEU A 350 2.98 -37.15 -2.46
C LEU A 350 3.90 -36.44 -1.46
N ILE A 351 3.84 -35.12 -1.47
CA ILE A 351 4.62 -34.23 -0.62
C ILE A 351 3.66 -33.57 0.37
N LYS A 352 4.04 -33.51 1.64
CA LYS A 352 3.38 -32.72 2.68
C LYS A 352 4.39 -31.75 3.28
N ASP A 353 4.08 -30.45 3.26
CA ASP A 353 4.92 -29.39 3.85
C ASP A 353 6.40 -29.50 3.40
N ASN A 354 6.62 -29.63 2.09
CA ASN A 354 7.92 -29.80 1.41
C ASN A 354 8.70 -31.09 1.77
N LYS A 355 8.06 -32.07 2.40
CA LYS A 355 8.65 -33.40 2.66
C LYS A 355 7.89 -34.48 1.92
N ILE A 356 8.61 -35.38 1.27
CA ILE A 356 8.02 -36.54 0.63
C ILE A 356 7.39 -37.42 1.71
N LEU A 357 6.08 -37.63 1.62
CA LEU A 357 5.30 -38.46 2.52
C LEU A 357 5.26 -39.92 2.02
N VAL A 358 5.08 -40.11 0.71
CA VAL A 358 5.08 -41.43 0.07
C VAL A 358 5.44 -41.31 -1.42
N ASN A 359 6.12 -42.32 -1.96
CA ASN A 359 6.38 -42.49 -3.39
C ASN A 359 5.29 -43.37 -4.03
N SER A 360 4.06 -42.85 -4.10
CA SER A 360 2.90 -43.56 -4.66
C SER A 360 1.93 -42.57 -5.30
N SER A 361 1.16 -43.03 -6.30
CA SER A 361 0.06 -42.27 -6.89
C SER A 361 -1.19 -42.23 -6.02
N ILE A 362 -1.32 -43.14 -5.06
CA ILE A 362 -2.46 -43.21 -4.13
C ILE A 362 -1.92 -43.25 -2.71
N TYR A 363 -2.47 -42.40 -1.85
CA TYR A 363 -2.21 -42.37 -0.42
C TYR A 363 -3.52 -42.48 0.35
N ARG A 364 -3.68 -43.58 1.09
CA ARG A 364 -4.86 -43.83 1.93
C ARG A 364 -4.42 -43.97 3.37
N THR A 365 -4.91 -43.09 4.25
CA THR A 365 -4.54 -43.09 5.67
C THR A 365 -5.68 -42.63 6.57
N LYS A 366 -5.53 -42.91 7.86
CA LYS A 366 -6.41 -42.40 8.92
C LYS A 366 -5.82 -41.10 9.47
N LEU A 367 -6.55 -40.00 9.33
CA LEU A 367 -6.08 -38.66 9.64
C LEU A 367 -5.97 -38.38 11.15
N ARG A 368 -4.91 -37.68 11.55
CA ARG A 368 -4.72 -37.03 12.86
C ARG A 368 -4.73 -35.51 12.69
N VAL A 369 -4.93 -34.76 13.78
CA VAL A 369 -4.85 -33.27 13.71
C VAL A 369 -3.49 -32.81 13.16
N SER A 370 -2.41 -33.51 13.50
CA SER A 370 -1.06 -33.27 12.98
C SER A 370 -0.91 -33.46 11.48
N ASP A 371 -1.86 -34.12 10.83
CA ASP A 371 -1.88 -34.31 9.37
C ASP A 371 -2.43 -33.09 8.63
N SER A 372 -2.89 -32.06 9.35
CA SER A 372 -3.16 -30.76 8.73
C SER A 372 -1.88 -30.21 8.09
N GLY A 373 -2.00 -29.65 6.88
CA GLY A 373 -0.85 -29.16 6.14
C GLY A 373 -1.12 -29.02 4.64
N SER A 374 -0.10 -28.57 3.91
CA SER A 374 -0.16 -28.38 2.46
C SER A 374 0.35 -29.63 1.73
N TYR A 375 -0.51 -30.22 0.90
CA TYR A 375 -0.20 -31.41 0.13
C TYR A 375 0.00 -31.08 -1.36
N MET A 376 0.99 -31.71 -1.98
CA MET A 376 1.32 -31.55 -3.41
C MET A 376 1.72 -32.89 -4.01
N CYS A 377 1.38 -33.11 -5.27
CA CYS A 377 1.89 -34.24 -6.05
C CYS A 377 3.13 -33.82 -6.82
N ARG A 378 4.20 -34.62 -6.75
CA ARG A 378 5.38 -34.48 -7.60
C ARG A 378 5.42 -35.64 -8.58
N ALA A 379 5.52 -35.30 -9.86
CA ALA A 379 5.68 -36.21 -10.99
C ALA A 379 7.08 -36.04 -11.56
N GLU A 380 7.80 -37.14 -11.78
CA GLU A 380 9.19 -37.11 -12.22
C GLU A 380 9.51 -38.20 -13.25
N ILE A 381 10.24 -37.81 -14.29
CA ILE A 381 10.79 -38.68 -15.35
C ILE A 381 12.11 -38.07 -15.83
N ASN A 382 13.18 -38.86 -15.96
CA ASN A 382 14.49 -38.43 -16.49
C ASN A 382 15.02 -37.09 -15.90
N ASN A 383 14.95 -36.92 -14.57
CA ASN A 383 15.32 -35.70 -13.83
C ASN A 383 14.47 -34.44 -14.12
N ILE A 384 13.38 -34.55 -14.89
CA ILE A 384 12.38 -33.50 -15.03
C ILE A 384 11.29 -33.77 -14.00
N SER A 385 11.10 -32.82 -13.09
CA SER A 385 10.05 -32.86 -12.08
C SER A 385 9.06 -31.71 -12.27
N LYS A 386 7.77 -32.03 -12.17
CA LYS A 386 6.67 -31.07 -12.10
C LYS A 386 5.87 -31.33 -10.84
N GLU A 387 5.42 -30.25 -10.21
CA GLU A 387 4.61 -30.33 -8.99
C GLU A 387 3.20 -29.78 -9.24
N SER A 388 2.21 -30.36 -8.58
CA SER A 388 0.82 -29.90 -8.64
C SER A 388 0.66 -28.59 -7.87
N ASP A 389 -0.47 -27.92 -8.06
CA ASP A 389 -0.84 -26.85 -7.12
C ASP A 389 -1.06 -27.44 -5.71
N PRO A 390 -0.68 -26.69 -4.65
CA PRO A 390 -0.85 -27.14 -3.28
C PRO A 390 -2.32 -27.17 -2.86
N VAL A 391 -2.69 -28.23 -2.14
CA VAL A 391 -4.01 -28.38 -1.52
C VAL A 391 -3.84 -28.49 -0.01
N PHE A 392 -4.38 -27.52 0.71
CA PHE A 392 -4.33 -27.52 2.18
C PHE A 392 -5.45 -28.41 2.75
N LEU A 393 -5.07 -29.41 3.53
CA LEU A 393 -6.00 -30.23 4.30
C LEU A 393 -6.04 -29.74 5.73
N HIS A 394 -7.24 -29.52 6.27
CA HIS A 394 -7.45 -29.15 7.67
C HIS A 394 -8.20 -30.27 8.39
N VAL A 395 -7.61 -30.77 9.48
CA VAL A 395 -8.15 -31.87 10.28
C VAL A 395 -8.58 -31.36 11.65
N TYR A 396 -9.86 -31.50 11.99
CA TYR A 396 -10.45 -31.04 13.24
C TYR A 396 -10.62 -32.20 14.23
N ALA A 397 -10.04 -32.09 15.43
CA ALA A 397 -10.42 -32.91 16.57
C ALA A 397 -11.89 -32.67 16.98
N PRO A 398 -12.66 -33.73 17.23
CA PRO A 398 -14.04 -33.62 17.71
C PRO A 398 -14.10 -33.14 19.16
N VAL A 399 -15.20 -32.47 19.53
CA VAL A 399 -15.43 -32.08 20.93
C VAL A 399 -15.68 -33.32 21.80
N SER A 400 -15.11 -33.38 23.01
CA SER A 400 -15.45 -34.42 23.98
C SER A 400 -16.77 -34.14 24.69
N LEU A 401 -17.34 -35.16 25.35
CA LEU A 401 -18.53 -35.02 26.18
C LEU A 401 -18.30 -33.92 27.25
N PRO A 402 -19.00 -32.77 27.20
CA PRO A 402 -18.69 -31.68 28.08
C PRO A 402 -19.16 -31.96 29.51
N VAL A 403 -18.42 -31.44 30.49
CA VAL A 403 -18.74 -31.54 31.91
C VAL A 403 -19.25 -30.19 32.40
N LEU A 404 -20.49 -30.19 32.92
CA LEU A 404 -21.09 -29.03 33.58
C LEU A 404 -20.93 -29.18 35.09
N SER A 405 -20.41 -28.15 35.74
CA SER A 405 -20.14 -28.14 37.18
C SER A 405 -20.47 -26.78 37.82
N GLN A 406 -20.67 -26.78 39.14
CA GLN A 406 -20.88 -25.57 39.94
C GLN A 406 -19.79 -25.51 41.02
N PRO A 407 -18.74 -24.68 40.84
CA PRO A 407 -17.51 -24.81 41.63
C PRO A 407 -17.60 -24.34 43.09
N PHE A 408 -18.58 -23.48 43.45
CA PHE A 408 -18.58 -22.79 44.75
C PHE A 408 -19.62 -23.29 45.79
N SER A 409 -20.80 -23.73 45.36
CA SER A 409 -21.89 -24.20 46.24
C SER A 409 -22.94 -24.89 45.37
N GLN A 410 -23.65 -25.91 45.85
CA GLN A 410 -24.78 -26.52 45.12
C GLN A 410 -26.07 -25.68 45.20
N VAL A 411 -26.08 -24.63 46.01
CA VAL A 411 -27.26 -23.82 46.30
C VAL A 411 -27.02 -22.38 45.89
N ALA A 412 -27.92 -21.85 45.06
CA ALA A 412 -27.95 -20.46 44.63
C ALA A 412 -28.98 -19.69 45.46
N VAL A 413 -28.73 -18.39 45.70
CA VAL A 413 -29.60 -17.54 46.53
C VAL A 413 -30.35 -16.57 45.64
N ARG A 414 -31.66 -16.41 45.86
CA ARG A 414 -32.52 -15.47 45.13
C ARG A 414 -31.93 -14.06 45.14
N GLU A 415 -31.99 -13.39 43.99
CA GLU A 415 -31.38 -12.08 43.68
C GLU A 415 -29.84 -12.05 43.69
N LYS A 416 -29.15 -13.18 43.89
CA LYS A 416 -27.68 -13.27 43.75
C LYS A 416 -27.29 -13.96 42.44
N PHE A 417 -26.02 -13.81 42.06
CA PHE A 417 -25.43 -14.48 40.92
C PHE A 417 -24.73 -15.78 41.36
N PHE A 418 -24.78 -16.79 40.50
CA PHE A 418 -24.01 -18.02 40.63
C PHE A 418 -23.35 -18.36 39.30
N VAL A 419 -22.28 -19.16 39.34
CA VAL A 419 -21.49 -19.52 38.16
C VAL A 419 -21.62 -21.00 37.88
N LEU A 420 -21.95 -21.32 36.63
CA LEU A 420 -21.87 -22.68 36.09
C LEU A 420 -20.71 -22.75 35.11
N GLN A 421 -19.85 -23.75 35.28
CA GLN A 421 -18.65 -23.95 34.49
C GLN A 421 -18.83 -25.16 33.59
N CYS A 422 -18.68 -24.96 32.28
CA CYS A 422 -18.79 -26.01 31.28
C CYS A 422 -17.46 -26.20 30.54
N TYR A 423 -17.00 -27.44 30.43
CA TYR A 423 -15.71 -27.72 29.82
C TYR A 423 -15.75 -29.00 28.98
N SER A 424 -15.21 -28.92 27.76
CA SER A 424 -14.88 -30.04 26.90
C SER A 424 -13.37 -30.20 26.92
N SER A 425 -12.89 -31.38 27.32
CA SER A 425 -11.46 -31.68 27.49
C SER A 425 -10.69 -31.85 26.18
N PHE A 426 -11.39 -32.09 25.07
CA PHE A 426 -10.82 -32.23 23.73
C PHE A 426 -11.72 -31.52 22.73
N GLY A 427 -11.14 -31.11 21.60
CA GLY A 427 -11.84 -30.48 20.49
C GLY A 427 -11.01 -29.37 19.86
N THR A 428 -11.16 -29.19 18.56
CA THR A 428 -10.53 -28.05 17.87
C THR A 428 -11.25 -26.77 18.25
N LEU A 429 -10.48 -25.74 18.59
CA LEU A 429 -10.97 -24.41 18.93
C LEU A 429 -11.32 -23.62 17.65
N PRO A 430 -12.23 -22.64 17.72
CA PRO A 430 -13.00 -22.25 18.90
C PRO A 430 -14.17 -23.21 19.22
N ILE A 431 -14.45 -23.41 20.51
CA ILE A 431 -15.59 -24.21 20.97
C ILE A 431 -16.70 -23.28 21.46
N THR A 432 -17.87 -23.45 20.88
CA THR A 432 -19.11 -22.82 21.32
C THR A 432 -19.75 -23.67 22.41
N TYR A 433 -19.92 -23.07 23.59
CA TYR A 433 -20.67 -23.64 24.70
C TYR A 433 -22.04 -22.96 24.83
N SER A 434 -23.10 -23.76 24.94
CA SER A 434 -24.47 -23.26 25.13
C SER A 434 -25.07 -23.85 26.39
N LEU A 435 -25.48 -23.00 27.34
CA LEU A 435 -26.12 -23.39 28.59
C LEU A 435 -27.64 -23.42 28.43
N TYR A 436 -28.25 -24.52 28.87
CA TYR A 436 -29.70 -24.70 28.87
C TYR A 436 -30.22 -25.01 30.27
N ARG A 437 -31.45 -24.57 30.54
CA ARG A 437 -32.28 -25.02 31.66
C ARG A 437 -33.52 -25.68 31.10
N GLY A 438 -33.66 -26.99 31.31
CA GLY A 438 -34.62 -27.79 30.55
C GLY A 438 -34.40 -27.60 29.04
N ASN A 439 -35.40 -27.08 28.33
CA ASN A 439 -35.33 -26.79 26.88
C ASN A 439 -35.02 -25.32 26.55
N ILE A 440 -34.84 -24.46 27.56
CA ILE A 440 -34.60 -23.03 27.36
C ILE A 440 -33.11 -22.79 27.24
N ASN A 441 -32.66 -22.21 26.13
CA ASN A 441 -31.28 -21.72 25.98
C ASN A 441 -31.13 -20.43 26.81
N ILE A 442 -30.24 -20.45 27.79
CA ILE A 442 -29.98 -19.31 28.67
C ILE A 442 -28.95 -18.38 28.03
N ARG A 443 -27.82 -18.95 27.59
CA ARG A 443 -26.67 -18.18 27.12
C ARG A 443 -25.72 -19.06 26.32
N GLN A 444 -25.03 -18.45 25.37
CA GLN A 444 -23.96 -19.06 24.60
C GLN A 444 -22.67 -18.26 24.80
N ILE A 445 -21.54 -18.96 24.87
CA ILE A 445 -20.19 -18.40 25.00
C ILE A 445 -19.28 -19.14 24.02
N VAL A 446 -18.47 -18.40 23.27
CA VAL A 446 -17.42 -18.98 22.40
C VAL A 446 -16.09 -18.85 23.14
N ILE A 447 -15.36 -19.95 23.23
CA ILE A 447 -14.04 -20.00 23.86
C ILE A 447 -13.00 -20.34 22.80
N GLU A 448 -11.98 -19.49 22.69
CA GLU A 448 -10.87 -19.62 21.72
C GLU A 448 -9.64 -20.32 22.31
N GLU A 449 -9.64 -20.60 23.60
CA GLU A 449 -8.57 -21.27 24.34
C GLU A 449 -9.07 -22.56 25.00
N ASN A 450 -8.17 -23.44 25.43
CA ASN A 450 -8.57 -24.67 26.12
C ASN A 450 -8.92 -24.42 27.59
N VAL A 451 -9.92 -23.57 27.83
CA VAL A 451 -10.41 -23.19 29.16
C VAL A 451 -11.92 -23.43 29.29
N PRO A 452 -12.43 -23.67 30.49
CA PRO A 452 -13.87 -23.81 30.70
C PRO A 452 -14.66 -22.52 30.44
N ALA A 453 -15.85 -22.65 29.87
CA ALA A 453 -16.82 -21.56 29.76
C ALA A 453 -17.53 -21.31 31.09
N ASN A 454 -17.41 -20.09 31.61
CA ASN A 454 -18.05 -19.66 32.86
C ASN A 454 -19.34 -18.88 32.58
N PHE A 455 -20.48 -19.52 32.83
CA PHE A 455 -21.79 -18.92 32.74
C PHE A 455 -22.18 -18.27 34.08
N THR A 456 -22.16 -16.95 34.13
CA THR A 456 -22.71 -16.20 35.27
C THR A 456 -24.22 -16.02 35.08
N VAL A 457 -25.02 -16.59 35.99
CA VAL A 457 -26.49 -16.62 35.93
C VAL A 457 -27.06 -15.90 37.16
N LYS A 458 -28.05 -15.03 36.97
CA LYS A 458 -28.79 -14.39 38.07
C LYS A 458 -29.94 -15.31 38.51
N ALA A 459 -30.00 -15.66 39.79
CA ALA A 459 -31.11 -16.42 40.37
C ALA A 459 -32.30 -15.48 40.64
N SER A 460 -33.15 -15.25 39.65
CA SER A 460 -34.24 -14.26 39.74
C SER A 460 -35.48 -14.83 40.46
N SER A 461 -35.68 -16.14 40.39
CA SER A 461 -36.79 -16.81 41.08
C SER A 461 -36.41 -18.20 41.58
N ILE A 462 -37.01 -18.62 42.69
CA ILE A 462 -36.84 -19.99 43.21
C ILE A 462 -37.37 -21.06 42.23
N HIS A 463 -38.28 -20.69 41.33
CA HIS A 463 -38.83 -21.56 40.28
C HIS A 463 -37.81 -21.85 39.15
N GLU A 464 -36.67 -21.17 39.16
CA GLU A 464 -35.56 -21.43 38.26
C GLU A 464 -34.66 -22.60 38.73
N SER A 465 -35.01 -23.20 39.87
CA SER A 465 -34.44 -24.46 40.33
C SER A 465 -34.76 -25.58 39.34
N GLY A 466 -33.78 -26.42 39.02
CA GLY A 466 -33.99 -27.52 38.09
C GLY A 466 -32.72 -28.02 37.43
N GLN A 467 -32.90 -28.70 36.31
CA GLN A 467 -31.84 -29.37 35.58
C GLN A 467 -31.21 -28.43 34.54
N TYR A 468 -29.92 -28.17 34.71
CA TYR A 468 -29.10 -27.44 33.77
C TYR A 468 -28.26 -28.41 32.96
N ARG A 469 -28.00 -28.08 31.68
CA ARG A 469 -27.13 -28.85 30.79
C ARG A 469 -26.34 -27.89 29.91
N CYS A 470 -25.19 -28.33 29.44
CA CYS A 470 -24.36 -27.56 28.54
C CYS A 470 -24.07 -28.35 27.26
N HIS A 471 -24.06 -27.67 26.13
CA HIS A 471 -23.73 -28.23 24.82
C HIS A 471 -22.39 -27.67 24.36
N ALA A 472 -21.49 -28.50 23.86
CA ALA A 472 -20.24 -28.09 23.23
C ALA A 472 -20.29 -28.39 21.74
N ASN A 473 -19.90 -27.42 20.92
CA ASN A 473 -19.88 -27.54 19.46
C ASN A 473 -18.73 -26.72 18.88
N ASN A 474 -17.94 -27.31 17.97
CA ASN A 474 -16.87 -26.62 17.26
C ASN A 474 -17.14 -26.43 15.74
N GLY A 475 -18.38 -26.66 15.30
CA GLY A 475 -18.82 -26.36 13.93
C GLY A 475 -18.37 -27.37 12.86
N HIS A 476 -17.58 -28.37 13.23
CA HIS A 476 -17.05 -29.37 12.30
C HIS A 476 -17.43 -30.80 12.70
N SER A 477 -17.45 -31.07 14.01
CA SER A 477 -17.80 -32.38 14.55
C SER A 477 -19.22 -32.41 15.13
N LEU A 478 -19.68 -33.61 15.51
CA LEU A 478 -20.94 -33.78 16.24
C LEU A 478 -20.90 -33.01 17.57
N SER A 479 -21.92 -32.21 17.83
CA SER A 479 -22.08 -31.54 19.11
C SER A 479 -22.39 -32.54 20.22
N HIS A 480 -21.78 -32.37 21.39
CA HIS A 480 -22.05 -33.20 22.56
C HIS A 480 -22.74 -32.41 23.68
N GLN A 481 -23.57 -33.09 24.44
CA GLN A 481 -24.32 -32.53 25.57
C GLN A 481 -23.83 -33.12 26.89
N SER A 482 -23.69 -32.29 27.92
CA SER A 482 -23.32 -32.72 29.26
C SER A 482 -24.41 -33.56 29.93
N LYS A 483 -24.01 -34.28 30.99
CA LYS A 483 -24.98 -34.76 31.99
C LYS A 483 -25.70 -33.56 32.64
N THR A 484 -26.89 -33.81 33.17
CA THR A 484 -27.67 -32.79 33.85
C THR A 484 -27.09 -32.46 35.23
N LEU A 485 -27.08 -31.18 35.57
CA LEU A 485 -26.70 -30.66 36.88
C LEU A 485 -27.93 -30.04 37.54
N ASN A 486 -28.31 -30.54 38.72
CA ASN A 486 -29.41 -29.99 39.49
C ASN A 486 -28.93 -28.78 40.28
N VAL A 487 -29.55 -27.63 40.04
CA VAL A 487 -29.30 -26.41 40.80
C VAL A 487 -30.54 -26.07 41.61
N THR A 488 -30.37 -25.88 42.92
CA THR A 488 -31.44 -25.46 43.83
C THR A 488 -31.28 -23.99 44.17
N ILE A 489 -32.33 -23.20 43.97
CA ILE A 489 -32.37 -21.78 44.30
C ILE A 489 -33.25 -21.58 45.55
N ILE A 490 -32.69 -20.93 46.56
CA ILE A 490 -33.35 -20.66 47.83
C ILE A 490 -33.61 -19.18 48.04
N ALA A 491 -34.64 -18.85 48.81
CA ALA A 491 -34.89 -17.50 49.31
C ALA A 491 -34.28 -17.32 50.71
N PRO A 492 -33.62 -16.18 51.00
CA PRO A 492 -33.16 -15.86 52.36
C PRO A 492 -34.36 -15.70 53.31
N VAL A 493 -34.10 -15.85 54.60
CA VAL A 493 -35.13 -15.63 55.64
C VAL A 493 -35.41 -14.13 55.77
N ALA A 494 -36.68 -13.75 55.89
CA ALA A 494 -37.08 -12.36 56.04
C ALA A 494 -38.31 -12.19 56.96
N ASN A 495 -38.39 -11.02 57.57
CA ASN A 495 -39.48 -10.55 58.46
C ASN A 495 -39.73 -11.49 59.63
N ILE A 496 -38.88 -11.39 60.64
CA ILE A 496 -38.94 -12.20 61.87
C ILE A 496 -39.78 -11.48 62.94
N THR A 497 -40.67 -12.23 63.57
CA THR A 497 -41.55 -11.77 64.65
C THR A 497 -41.25 -12.61 65.89
N PHE A 498 -41.19 -11.95 67.04
CA PHE A 498 -40.99 -12.60 68.33
C PHE A 498 -42.07 -12.13 69.30
N GLU A 499 -42.78 -13.08 69.89
CA GLU A 499 -43.92 -12.83 70.78
C GLU A 499 -43.84 -13.71 72.02
N ARG A 500 -44.55 -13.33 73.09
CA ARG A 500 -44.62 -14.12 74.32
C ARG A 500 -46.05 -14.27 74.83
N LYS A 501 -46.32 -15.35 75.57
CA LYS A 501 -47.59 -15.57 76.28
C LYS A 501 -47.34 -16.11 77.68
N PRO A 502 -47.90 -15.48 78.75
CA PRO A 502 -48.70 -14.24 78.75
C PRO A 502 -47.89 -12.97 78.41
N GLN A 503 -48.59 -11.88 78.04
CA GLN A 503 -47.99 -10.56 77.73
C GLN A 503 -47.78 -9.68 78.97
N GLU A 504 -48.45 -10.00 80.08
CA GLU A 504 -48.34 -9.29 81.35
C GLU A 504 -47.04 -9.67 82.09
N ASN A 505 -46.76 -9.04 83.23
CA ASN A 505 -45.62 -9.42 84.07
C ASN A 505 -45.83 -10.83 84.63
N ILE A 506 -44.77 -11.64 84.68
CA ILE A 506 -44.87 -13.05 85.06
C ILE A 506 -44.68 -13.20 86.57
N GLU A 507 -45.56 -13.96 87.24
CA GLU A 507 -45.33 -14.32 88.64
C GLU A 507 -44.16 -15.30 88.76
N ASP A 508 -43.33 -15.09 89.79
CA ASP A 508 -42.20 -15.96 90.12
C ASP A 508 -42.63 -17.42 90.24
N GLY A 509 -42.11 -18.26 89.35
CA GLY A 509 -42.42 -19.69 89.26
C GLY A 509 -43.36 -20.09 88.12
N ASN A 510 -44.04 -19.15 87.46
CA ASN A 510 -44.98 -19.45 86.38
C ASN A 510 -44.29 -19.77 85.04
N GLU A 511 -45.04 -20.38 84.13
CA GLU A 511 -44.58 -20.71 82.78
C GLU A 511 -44.66 -19.52 81.80
N LEU A 512 -43.77 -19.51 80.81
CA LEU A 512 -43.76 -18.55 79.71
C LEU A 512 -43.50 -19.26 78.37
N LEU A 513 -44.29 -18.90 77.35
CA LEU A 513 -44.14 -19.39 75.99
C LEU A 513 -43.59 -18.27 75.11
N PHE A 514 -42.48 -18.52 74.41
CA PHE A 514 -41.96 -17.65 73.36
C PHE A 514 -42.28 -18.22 71.98
N PHE A 515 -42.82 -17.38 71.10
CA PHE A 515 -43.12 -17.72 69.71
C PHE A 515 -42.16 -16.92 68.83
N CYS A 516 -41.36 -17.62 68.03
CA CYS A 516 -40.53 -16.99 67.02
C CYS A 516 -40.97 -17.45 65.64
N SER A 517 -41.38 -16.51 64.79
CA SER A 517 -41.89 -16.79 63.45
C SER A 517 -41.19 -15.95 62.39
N VAL A 518 -41.16 -16.44 61.15
CA VAL A 518 -40.67 -15.70 59.98
C VAL A 518 -41.71 -15.71 58.87
N GLU A 519 -41.84 -14.62 58.14
CA GLU A 519 -42.82 -14.53 57.05
C GLU A 519 -42.40 -15.38 55.85
N SER A 520 -41.12 -15.30 55.47
CA SER A 520 -40.60 -15.94 54.27
C SER A 520 -39.16 -16.46 54.44
N GLY A 521 -38.79 -17.41 53.58
CA GLY A 521 -37.50 -18.10 53.61
C GLY A 521 -37.64 -19.55 53.13
N SER A 522 -36.61 -20.08 52.49
CA SER A 522 -36.55 -21.51 52.15
C SER A 522 -36.09 -22.35 53.34
N PHE A 523 -36.69 -23.54 53.48
CA PHE A 523 -36.30 -24.55 54.47
C PHE A 523 -34.98 -25.24 54.09
N PRO A 524 -34.21 -25.76 55.08
CA PRO A 524 -34.46 -25.70 56.52
C PRO A 524 -34.13 -24.32 57.11
N ILE A 525 -34.93 -23.88 58.10
CA ILE A 525 -34.73 -22.60 58.81
C ILE A 525 -34.27 -22.90 60.23
N GLU A 526 -33.19 -22.26 60.62
CA GLU A 526 -32.55 -22.38 61.92
C GLU A 526 -32.90 -21.17 62.78
N PHE A 527 -33.55 -21.41 63.91
CA PHE A 527 -33.95 -20.38 64.87
C PHE A 527 -33.11 -20.48 66.13
N HIS A 528 -32.67 -19.34 66.64
CA HIS A 528 -31.92 -19.20 67.88
C HIS A 528 -32.60 -18.17 68.78
N ILE A 529 -32.77 -18.50 70.06
CA ILE A 529 -33.29 -17.56 71.05
C ILE A 529 -32.17 -17.17 72.00
N PHE A 530 -32.03 -15.87 72.23
CA PHE A 530 -31.00 -15.28 73.06
C PHE A 530 -31.62 -14.43 74.18
N LYS A 531 -30.91 -14.36 75.31
CA LYS A 531 -31.08 -13.29 76.31
C LYS A 531 -30.00 -12.24 76.07
N GLU A 532 -30.39 -10.98 76.19
CA GLU A 532 -29.52 -9.83 76.02
C GLU A 532 -28.32 -9.92 76.98
N ASN A 533 -27.12 -9.68 76.46
CA ASN A 533 -25.82 -9.74 77.15
C ASN A 533 -25.27 -11.13 77.52
N ASP A 534 -25.99 -12.22 77.30
CA ASP A 534 -25.50 -13.58 77.60
C ASP A 534 -24.53 -14.12 76.52
N GLY A 535 -24.58 -13.57 75.30
CA GLY A 535 -23.74 -13.95 74.16
C GLY A 535 -23.96 -15.38 73.62
N LYS A 536 -24.65 -16.25 74.37
CA LYS A 536 -24.91 -17.66 74.04
C LYS A 536 -26.39 -17.87 73.71
N SER A 537 -26.64 -18.69 72.68
CA SER A 537 -27.99 -19.13 72.32
C SER A 537 -28.56 -19.97 73.46
N LEU A 538 -29.69 -19.55 74.01
CA LEU A 538 -30.42 -20.28 75.05
C LEU A 538 -31.07 -21.53 74.47
N ARG A 539 -31.67 -21.41 73.28
CA ARG A 539 -32.28 -22.51 72.54
C ARG A 539 -32.07 -22.35 71.05
N GLN A 540 -32.00 -23.49 70.37
CA GLN A 540 -31.86 -23.59 68.93
C GLN A 540 -32.89 -24.59 68.40
N PHE A 541 -33.50 -24.27 67.27
CA PHE A 541 -34.50 -25.09 66.61
C PHE A 541 -34.15 -25.17 65.12
N MET A 542 -34.19 -26.37 64.55
CA MET A 542 -34.08 -26.59 63.10
C MET A 542 -35.44 -27.04 62.59
N GLU A 543 -36.04 -26.25 61.71
CA GLU A 543 -37.38 -26.53 61.21
C GLU A 543 -37.40 -26.67 59.69
N ASN A 544 -38.05 -27.72 59.21
CA ASN A 544 -38.02 -28.15 57.82
C ASN A 544 -39.32 -27.85 57.07
N LYS A 545 -40.39 -27.51 57.79
CA LYS A 545 -41.74 -27.33 57.22
C LYS A 545 -42.52 -26.16 57.82
N LYS A 546 -42.28 -25.83 59.09
CA LYS A 546 -42.99 -24.74 59.78
C LYS A 546 -42.14 -23.47 59.79
N ARG A 547 -42.78 -22.30 59.77
CA ARG A 547 -42.06 -21.02 59.88
C ARG A 547 -42.10 -20.44 61.30
N THR A 548 -42.53 -21.23 62.27
CA THR A 548 -42.69 -20.80 63.66
C THR A 548 -42.16 -21.88 64.58
N VAL A 549 -41.40 -21.47 65.59
CA VAL A 549 -40.93 -22.31 66.69
C VAL A 549 -41.46 -21.78 68.01
N ILE A 550 -41.71 -22.69 68.94
CA ILE A 550 -42.21 -22.37 70.28
C ILE A 550 -41.17 -22.82 71.29
N TRP A 551 -40.69 -21.89 72.11
CA TRP A 551 -39.89 -22.22 73.28
C TRP A 551 -40.74 -22.11 74.53
N HIS A 552 -40.99 -23.26 75.14
CA HIS A 552 -41.65 -23.36 76.44
C HIS A 552 -40.63 -23.35 77.57
N ARG A 553 -40.84 -22.44 78.51
CA ARG A 553 -40.09 -22.33 79.75
C ARG A 553 -41.05 -22.56 80.91
N ASP A 554 -40.94 -23.72 81.55
CA ASP A 554 -41.89 -24.20 82.57
C ASP A 554 -41.92 -23.34 83.84
N SER A 555 -40.82 -22.69 84.17
CA SER A 555 -40.71 -21.84 85.35
C SER A 555 -39.76 -20.67 85.10
N PHE A 556 -40.23 -19.46 85.37
CA PHE A 556 -39.50 -18.21 85.21
C PHE A 556 -39.28 -17.54 86.58
N THR A 557 -38.04 -17.23 86.91
CA THR A 557 -37.65 -16.67 88.22
C THR A 557 -37.05 -15.27 88.07
N SER A 558 -36.90 -14.54 89.17
CA SER A 558 -36.23 -13.22 89.18
C SER A 558 -34.83 -13.21 88.53
N GLN A 559 -34.12 -14.34 88.50
CA GLN A 559 -32.82 -14.46 87.81
C GLN A 559 -32.94 -14.53 86.29
N ASP A 560 -34.08 -15.01 85.78
CA ASP A 560 -34.37 -15.08 84.36
C ASP A 560 -34.81 -13.70 83.80
N GLU A 561 -35.11 -12.70 84.63
CA GLU A 561 -35.49 -11.34 84.18
C GLU A 561 -34.48 -10.74 83.17
N GLY A 562 -35.00 -10.16 82.09
CA GLY A 562 -34.18 -9.53 81.04
C GLY A 562 -34.90 -9.43 79.69
N SER A 563 -34.18 -8.92 78.69
CA SER A 563 -34.67 -8.81 77.32
C SER A 563 -34.29 -10.03 76.50
N TYR A 564 -35.25 -10.58 75.73
CA TYR A 564 -35.05 -11.75 74.89
C TYR A 564 -35.29 -11.39 73.42
N PHE A 565 -34.53 -12.02 72.51
CA PHE A 565 -34.73 -11.88 71.08
C PHE A 565 -34.50 -13.21 70.36
N CYS A 566 -35.06 -13.30 69.16
CA CYS A 566 -34.89 -14.44 68.28
C CYS A 566 -34.07 -14.05 67.05
N ARG A 567 -33.25 -14.98 66.56
CA ARG A 567 -32.53 -14.89 65.30
C ARG A 567 -32.93 -16.07 64.43
N ALA A 568 -33.16 -15.85 63.15
CA ALA A 568 -33.43 -16.91 62.18
C ALA A 568 -32.46 -16.82 60.99
N ASP A 569 -31.92 -17.95 60.54
CA ASP A 569 -31.06 -18.05 59.36
C ASP A 569 -31.41 -19.30 58.53
N ASN A 570 -30.91 -19.37 57.30
CA ASN A 570 -30.92 -20.58 56.50
C ASN A 570 -29.63 -20.71 55.69
N GLN A 571 -29.59 -21.63 54.72
CA GLN A 571 -28.41 -21.83 53.88
C GLN A 571 -28.00 -20.60 53.06
N ALA A 572 -28.84 -19.56 52.97
CA ALA A 572 -28.48 -18.29 52.32
C ALA A 572 -27.48 -17.45 53.14
N LYS A 573 -27.22 -17.82 54.40
CA LYS A 573 -26.30 -17.14 55.33
C LYS A 573 -26.61 -15.65 55.44
N SER A 574 -27.88 -15.36 55.69
CA SER A 574 -28.44 -14.01 55.77
C SER A 574 -29.43 -13.98 56.92
N PHE A 575 -28.90 -14.02 58.14
CA PHE A 575 -29.72 -14.08 59.34
C PHE A 575 -30.50 -12.79 59.56
N VAL A 576 -31.67 -12.91 60.18
CA VAL A 576 -32.51 -11.80 60.63
C VAL A 576 -32.73 -11.89 62.14
N GLU A 577 -32.86 -10.75 62.80
CA GLU A 577 -33.10 -10.66 64.26
C GLU A 577 -34.40 -9.94 64.56
N SER A 578 -35.12 -10.43 65.56
CA SER A 578 -36.36 -9.82 66.04
C SER A 578 -36.10 -8.62 66.92
N GLN A 579 -37.16 -7.86 67.19
CA GLN A 579 -37.16 -6.92 68.31
C GLN A 579 -37.00 -7.66 69.65
N LYS A 580 -36.46 -6.95 70.64
CA LYS A 580 -36.23 -7.46 71.99
C LYS A 580 -37.50 -7.32 72.84
N ILE A 581 -37.86 -8.37 73.57
CA ILE A 581 -38.99 -8.36 74.50
C ILE A 581 -38.46 -8.40 75.92
N LEU A 582 -38.81 -7.39 76.71
CA LEU A 582 -38.50 -7.36 78.14
C LEU A 582 -39.48 -8.23 78.92
N VAL A 583 -38.95 -9.15 79.72
CA VAL A 583 -39.72 -10.00 80.64
C VAL A 583 -39.41 -9.58 82.07
N LYS A 584 -40.41 -9.05 82.78
CA LYS A 584 -40.31 -8.65 84.19
C LYS A 584 -40.99 -9.68 85.09
N VAL A 585 -40.32 -10.04 86.18
CA VAL A 585 -40.82 -11.05 87.13
C VAL A 585 -41.35 -10.37 88.38
N VAL A 586 -42.61 -10.62 88.70
CA VAL A 586 -43.26 -10.11 89.92
C VAL A 586 -43.34 -11.20 90.98
N MET A 587 -43.25 -10.81 92.25
CA MET A 587 -43.30 -11.75 93.36
C MET A 587 -44.61 -12.55 93.37
N ALA A 588 -44.50 -13.88 93.53
CA ALA A 588 -45.64 -14.80 93.49
C ALA A 588 -46.73 -14.43 94.49
N SER A 589 -48.00 -14.55 94.07
CA SER A 589 -49.14 -14.13 94.89
C SER A 589 -49.25 -14.88 96.23
N TRP A 590 -48.80 -16.14 96.29
CA TRP A 590 -48.74 -16.91 97.55
C TRP A 590 -47.65 -16.42 98.52
N LYS A 591 -46.50 -15.94 98.02
CA LYS A 591 -45.44 -15.35 98.86
C LYS A 591 -45.92 -14.05 99.50
N LYS A 592 -46.70 -13.24 98.76
CA LYS A 592 -47.38 -12.04 99.29
C LYS A 592 -48.37 -12.42 100.39
N GLY A 593 -49.17 -13.48 100.17
CA GLY A 593 -50.08 -14.02 101.18
C GLY A 593 -49.36 -14.49 102.45
N LEU A 594 -48.21 -15.15 102.31
CA LEU A 594 -47.38 -15.64 103.42
C LEU A 594 -46.78 -14.51 104.26
N ILE A 595 -46.41 -13.39 103.64
CA ILE A 595 -46.00 -12.16 104.35
C ILE A 595 -47.17 -11.59 105.15
N VAL A 596 -48.37 -11.50 104.57
CA VAL A 596 -49.55 -10.96 105.26
C VAL A 596 -49.97 -11.86 106.44
N THR A 597 -49.97 -13.19 106.27
CA THR A 597 -50.34 -14.14 107.32
C THR A 597 -49.31 -14.19 108.45
N THR A 598 -48.02 -14.12 108.14
CA THR A 598 -46.97 -14.03 109.18
C THR A 598 -47.07 -12.74 109.98
N ILE A 599 -47.34 -11.59 109.33
CA ILE A 599 -47.61 -10.33 110.03
C ILE A 599 -48.82 -10.49 110.97
N LEU A 600 -49.93 -11.06 110.48
CA LEU A 600 -51.14 -11.31 111.28
C LEU A 600 -50.89 -12.24 112.48
N LEU A 601 -50.10 -13.31 112.30
CA LEU A 601 -49.73 -14.25 113.36
C LEU A 601 -48.83 -13.60 114.42
N ILE A 602 -47.90 -12.73 114.02
CA ILE A 602 -47.07 -11.96 114.95
C ILE A 602 -47.95 -11.03 115.80
N PHE A 603 -48.93 -10.36 115.19
CA PHE A 603 -49.90 -9.54 115.92
C PHE A 603 -50.74 -10.36 116.92
N LEU A 604 -51.23 -11.54 116.53
CA LEU A 604 -51.98 -12.43 117.41
C LEU A 604 -51.12 -12.94 118.59
N ALA A 605 -49.86 -13.31 118.35
CA ALA A 605 -48.94 -13.74 119.40
C ALA A 605 -48.64 -12.61 120.40
N ALA A 606 -48.50 -11.37 119.93
CA ALA A 606 -48.36 -10.19 120.78
C ALA A 606 -49.60 -9.97 121.66
N ILE A 607 -50.81 -10.15 121.12
CA ILE A 607 -52.05 -10.04 121.90
C ILE A 607 -52.14 -11.14 122.97
N ILE A 608 -51.82 -12.39 122.62
CA ILE A 608 -51.85 -13.52 123.57
C ILE A 608 -50.83 -13.32 124.69
N THR A 609 -49.63 -12.83 124.38
CA THR A 609 -48.60 -12.55 125.41
C THR A 609 -49.01 -11.41 126.34
N ILE A 610 -49.67 -10.36 125.83
CA ILE A 610 -50.24 -9.29 126.66
C ILE A 610 -51.34 -9.84 127.58
N ILE A 611 -52.25 -10.68 127.07
CA ILE A 611 -53.31 -11.31 127.86
C ILE A 611 -52.70 -12.23 128.94
N TRP A 612 -51.68 -13.01 128.60
CA TRP A 612 -51.01 -13.93 129.52
C TRP A 612 -50.29 -13.19 130.66
N LEU A 613 -49.61 -12.07 130.35
CA LEU A 613 -49.01 -11.17 131.35
C LEU A 613 -50.07 -10.57 132.29
N ASN A 614 -51.20 -10.12 131.76
CA ASN A 614 -52.32 -9.59 132.55
C ASN A 614 -52.96 -10.65 133.46
N CYS A 615 -53.11 -11.89 132.99
CA CYS A 615 -53.64 -13.00 133.80
C CYS A 615 -52.67 -13.42 134.91
N ARG A 616 -51.34 -13.43 134.66
CA ARG A 616 -50.35 -13.70 135.71
C ARG A 616 -50.31 -12.63 136.80
N LEU A 617 -50.53 -11.36 136.45
CA LEU A 617 -50.61 -10.28 137.44
C LEU A 617 -51.87 -10.41 138.33
N LYS A 618 -53.02 -10.82 137.77
CA LYS A 618 -54.25 -11.06 138.55
C LYS A 618 -54.19 -12.30 139.46
N ALA A 619 -53.40 -13.32 139.12
CA ALA A 619 -53.28 -14.54 139.92
C ALA A 619 -52.40 -14.40 141.19
N LYS A 620 -51.56 -13.37 141.29
CA LYS A 620 -50.73 -13.10 142.48
C LYS A 620 -51.41 -12.25 143.58
N ALA A 621 -52.64 -11.77 143.36
CA ALA A 621 -53.34 -10.86 144.27
C ALA A 621 -54.44 -11.51 145.14
N LYS A 622 -54.66 -12.84 145.08
CA LYS A 622 -55.80 -13.50 145.76
C LYS A 622 -55.43 -14.61 146.77
N THR A 623 -54.16 -14.67 147.20
CA THR A 623 -53.62 -15.75 148.05
C THR A 623 -52.90 -15.17 149.30
N ILE A 624 -53.60 -14.40 150.15
CA ILE A 624 -53.26 -14.05 151.54
C ILE A 624 -54.57 -13.58 152.22
N SER A 625 -54.91 -14.10 153.42
CA SER A 625 -56.12 -13.91 154.27
C SER A 625 -57.31 -14.86 154.00
N THR A 626 -57.83 -15.72 154.89
CA THR A 626 -57.46 -16.18 156.26
C THR A 626 -58.40 -17.35 156.65
N GLU A 627 -57.87 -18.51 157.07
CA GLU A 627 -58.48 -19.45 158.03
C GLU A 627 -57.53 -19.50 159.24
N LEU A 628 -57.97 -19.11 160.44
CA LEU A 628 -57.22 -19.29 161.70
C LEU A 628 -58.16 -19.26 162.92
N ALA A 629 -57.92 -20.21 163.84
CA ALA A 629 -58.45 -20.44 165.20
C ALA A 629 -59.78 -21.26 165.28
N VAL A 630 -59.80 -22.56 165.61
CA VAL A 630 -59.28 -23.35 166.75
C VAL A 630 -59.95 -23.05 168.11
N SER A 631 -60.80 -24.02 168.49
CA SER A 631 -61.27 -24.46 169.81
C SER A 631 -60.50 -24.00 171.05
N LYS A 632 -61.25 -23.53 172.08
CA LYS A 632 -60.87 -23.74 173.49
C LYS A 632 -62.08 -23.72 174.46
N ARG A 633 -62.12 -24.80 175.25
CA ARG A 633 -62.55 -24.94 176.66
C ARG A 633 -64.04 -25.04 177.01
N GLY A 634 -64.34 -26.07 177.81
CA GLY A 634 -65.60 -26.30 178.50
C GLY A 634 -65.62 -25.85 179.96
N THR A 635 -66.84 -25.98 180.50
CA THR A 635 -67.36 -25.92 181.88
C THR A 635 -67.26 -24.57 182.59
N ASN A 636 -68.34 -24.01 183.16
CA ASN A 636 -69.63 -24.60 183.57
C ASN A 636 -70.76 -24.59 182.54
#